data_AF-A0A3D3WZB6-F1
#
_entry.id   AF-A0A3D3WZB6-F1
#
_cell.length_a   1.000
_cell.length_b   1.000
_cell.length_c   1.000
_cell.angle_alpha   90.00
_cell.angle_beta   90.00
_cell.angle_gamma   90.00
#
_symmetry.space_group_name_H-M   'P 1'
#
loop_
_entity.id
_entity.type
_entity.pdbx_description
1 polymer ?
#
loop_
_entity_poly.entity_id
_entity_poly.type
_entity_poly.pdbx_seq_one_letter_code
_entity_poly.pdbx_strand_id
1 'polypeptide(L)'
;MHRYNDLKYVVVVFRVDGIMRAKGVNCMKRTVFLFLLGVLFIASIVAAAGSHDPITILGNGDFTAENGVISGSGTVEDPYLIAGWEISVPSGVPYGVKVENASVSFILRGLVISGAMEAQGAAVRLGFVSSAVIEDCTVGSSMNGIEIASSTDVVARRCILYVQGRGLRVLGETPAEYRHQIEQSNAINDYPVYYLYGKDGETVSGIHSSNLTVAASRSMTITENEIVCGDGMHLAFVEDSLISGNTVHRLEPTLSEHGISLYRSTGNTVSDNLLKNNRRAGMQLWLSSGNSILNNQLLANDYGLIIAASDDNRVYDNWVYANPTGIEISAGSTGNEVARNTICPIYDKNPQYGIVIKQAVANRVEKNVIVESEIAGIFLDTQANSNTVVANTIVAGAYGMLIVGSNNEIARNLIAQNSDGTLFRPTFGKPVIRGNTFYNNVFTDNSHRHISFNDDSEGNRLYRNFFLGAVISNVRIYDPGRNTWTVSGEGNFWEDYDGCDADGDGFGDDPVLVLPAGVNDTAPLLSPTGARNDLGVLSTLEERVLAVLTEGGNKVQIAALIADEGYERFVGFRGFPALLIEDFPGILFDYGEEVQGGPGPTDKAFTMEKVPFPLDIAFFDRKGALVGSTTMEADSSDRYTVNSLFQYALELQSGSLSAWGIGADSRLILPEEGEG
;
A
#
# COMPACT_ATOMS: atom_id res chain seq x y z
N MET A 1 31.45 -11.32 -3.85
CA MET A 1 32.34 -10.14 -4.04
C MET A 1 32.55 -9.93 -5.53
N HIS A 2 32.34 -8.70 -5.99
CA HIS A 2 32.42 -8.20 -7.36
C HIS A 2 31.29 -8.59 -8.35
N ARG A 3 30.17 -7.86 -8.23
CA ARG A 3 29.45 -7.15 -9.31
C ARG A 3 28.17 -6.53 -8.70
N TYR A 4 28.32 -5.47 -7.91
CA TYR A 4 27.18 -4.67 -7.42
C TYR A 4 27.70 -3.26 -7.11
N ASN A 5 27.93 -2.49 -8.17
CA ASN A 5 27.84 -1.05 -8.19
C ASN A 5 26.96 -0.76 -9.41
N ASP A 6 26.04 0.20 -9.29
CA ASP A 6 25.16 0.73 -10.35
C ASP A 6 23.67 0.34 -10.30
N LEU A 7 23.11 0.21 -9.09
CA LEU A 7 21.67 0.45 -8.87
C LEU A 7 21.52 1.57 -7.83
N LYS A 8 21.44 2.81 -8.32
CA LYS A 8 21.10 3.99 -7.54
C LYS A 8 19.58 4.21 -7.63
N TYR A 9 18.81 3.44 -6.87
CA TYR A 9 17.40 3.81 -6.64
C TYR A 9 17.35 4.92 -5.60
N VAL A 10 16.89 6.10 -6.02
CA VAL A 10 16.64 7.26 -5.18
C VAL A 10 15.40 6.95 -4.33
N VAL A 11 15.62 6.44 -3.12
CA VAL A 11 14.60 6.44 -2.07
C VAL A 11 14.37 7.90 -1.69
N VAL A 12 13.25 8.48 -2.10
CA VAL A 12 12.78 9.78 -1.60
C VAL A 12 12.42 9.59 -0.13
N VAL A 13 13.40 9.83 0.74
CA VAL A 13 13.18 10.02 2.16
C VAL A 13 12.71 11.47 2.31
N PHE A 14 11.43 11.71 2.55
CA PHE A 14 10.98 12.97 3.13
C PHE A 14 11.63 13.10 4.50
N ARG A 15 12.72 13.87 4.59
CA ARG A 15 13.28 14.32 5.86
C ARG A 15 12.51 15.55 6.29
N VAL A 16 11.79 15.42 7.40
CA VAL A 16 11.31 16.56 8.19
C VAL A 16 12.53 17.15 8.90
N ASP A 17 13.31 18.00 8.22
CA ASP A 17 14.38 18.77 8.84
C ASP A 17 13.80 20.10 9.34
N GLY A 18 13.44 20.13 10.63
CA GLY A 18 13.02 21.33 11.32
C GLY A 18 12.92 21.14 12.83
N ILE A 19 13.93 21.62 13.56
CA ILE A 19 14.00 21.78 15.03
C ILE A 19 14.50 20.55 15.81
N MET A 20 15.80 20.31 15.82
CA MET A 20 16.50 19.71 16.98
C MET A 20 17.99 20.09 16.97
N ARG A 21 18.32 21.32 17.37
CA ARG A 21 19.63 21.62 17.96
C ARG A 21 19.44 22.13 19.38
N ALA A 22 20.13 21.45 20.29
CA ALA A 22 20.36 21.81 21.70
C ALA A 22 19.25 21.55 22.73
N LYS A 23 18.73 20.31 22.85
CA LYS A 23 18.15 19.81 24.12
C LYS A 23 18.55 18.36 24.54
N GLY A 24 19.31 17.63 23.72
CA GLY A 24 19.65 16.21 23.94
C GLY A 24 20.63 15.89 25.08
N VAL A 25 21.36 16.87 25.63
CA VAL A 25 22.38 16.59 26.66
C VAL A 25 21.80 16.55 28.08
N ASN A 26 20.63 17.16 28.32
CA ASN A 26 19.99 17.16 29.65
C ASN A 26 19.03 15.98 29.87
N CYS A 27 18.49 15.37 28.81
CA CYS A 27 17.65 14.17 28.94
C CYS A 27 18.50 12.95 29.31
N MET A 28 19.68 12.80 28.70
CA MET A 28 20.59 11.68 28.93
C MET A 28 21.12 11.58 30.38
N LYS A 29 21.20 12.71 31.10
CA LYS A 29 21.59 12.72 32.53
C LYS A 29 20.45 12.30 33.47
N ARG A 30 19.17 12.47 33.08
CA ARG A 30 18.01 11.94 33.83
C ARG A 30 17.80 10.45 33.52
N THR A 31 18.06 10.02 32.29
CA THR A 31 17.95 8.61 31.87
C THR A 31 19.03 7.73 32.52
N VAL A 32 20.27 8.20 32.64
CA VAL A 32 21.33 7.48 33.39
C VAL A 32 21.04 7.47 34.90
N PHE A 33 20.38 8.51 35.44
CA PHE A 33 19.99 8.55 36.85
C PHE A 33 18.79 7.63 37.17
N LEU A 34 17.84 7.46 36.24
CA LEU A 34 16.74 6.48 36.31
C LEU A 34 17.20 5.05 35.98
N PHE A 35 18.21 4.86 35.14
CA PHE A 35 18.87 3.57 34.93
C PHE A 35 19.67 3.15 36.16
N LEU A 36 20.38 4.08 36.82
CA LEU A 36 21.02 3.81 38.11
C LEU A 36 20.00 3.63 39.23
N LEU A 37 18.90 4.38 39.30
CA LEU A 37 17.83 4.12 40.28
C LEU A 37 17.10 2.81 39.99
N GLY A 38 16.83 2.46 38.73
CA GLY A 38 16.26 1.18 38.33
C GLY A 38 17.19 0.03 38.68
N VAL A 39 18.48 0.13 38.38
CA VAL A 39 19.49 -0.89 38.73
C VAL A 39 19.80 -0.93 40.24
N LEU A 40 19.73 0.20 40.98
CA LEU A 40 19.86 0.24 42.45
C LEU A 40 18.58 -0.21 43.17
N PHE A 41 17.39 -0.06 42.58
CA PHE A 41 16.11 -0.59 43.07
C PHE A 41 16.00 -2.09 42.76
N ILE A 42 16.48 -2.52 41.58
CA ILE A 42 16.70 -3.93 41.24
C ILE A 42 17.69 -4.54 42.24
N ALA A 43 18.82 -3.92 42.55
CA ALA A 43 19.78 -4.46 43.52
C ALA A 43 19.30 -4.47 44.99
N SER A 44 18.27 -3.70 45.34
CA SER A 44 17.68 -3.69 46.70
C SER A 44 16.39 -4.52 46.83
N ILE A 45 15.75 -4.92 45.73
CA ILE A 45 14.66 -5.91 45.70
C ILE A 45 15.18 -7.34 45.40
N VAL A 46 16.32 -7.49 44.72
CA VAL A 46 16.99 -8.78 44.47
C VAL A 46 17.34 -9.56 45.75
N ALA A 47 17.28 -8.92 46.92
CA ALA A 47 17.48 -9.60 48.20
C ALA A 47 16.23 -10.33 48.74
N ALA A 48 15.04 -10.25 48.11
CA ALA A 48 13.80 -10.82 48.68
C ALA A 48 12.81 -11.49 47.69
N ALA A 49 13.06 -11.52 46.38
CA ALA A 49 12.17 -12.21 45.42
C ALA A 49 12.40 -13.73 45.44
N GLY A 50 11.34 -14.51 45.58
CA GLY A 50 11.41 -15.97 45.44
C GLY A 50 11.44 -16.37 43.96
N SER A 51 12.04 -17.51 43.63
CA SER A 51 11.94 -18.08 42.27
C SER A 51 10.67 -18.95 42.16
N HIS A 52 10.01 -18.91 41.00
CA HIS A 52 8.87 -19.77 40.71
C HIS A 52 8.93 -20.28 39.25
N ASP A 53 8.49 -21.52 39.04
CA ASP A 53 8.26 -22.06 37.69
C ASP A 53 7.15 -21.25 36.97
N PRO A 54 6.98 -21.37 35.63
CA PRO A 54 5.86 -20.72 34.96
C PRO A 54 4.50 -21.03 35.60
N ILE A 55 3.71 -19.99 35.87
CA ILE A 55 2.43 -20.08 36.59
C ILE A 55 1.30 -20.32 35.59
N THR A 56 0.45 -21.31 35.87
CA THR A 56 -0.74 -21.59 35.06
C THR A 56 -1.97 -21.70 35.95
N ILE A 57 -2.98 -20.88 35.65
CA ILE A 57 -4.32 -20.87 36.26
C ILE A 57 -5.32 -21.12 35.12
N LEU A 58 -6.11 -22.19 35.17
CA LEU A 58 -7.09 -22.53 34.13
C LEU A 58 -8.55 -22.27 34.55
N GLY A 59 -8.75 -21.84 35.80
CA GLY A 59 -10.01 -21.33 36.32
C GLY A 59 -9.91 -20.96 37.80
N ASN A 60 -11.02 -20.52 38.40
CA ASN A 60 -11.06 -20.00 39.78
C ASN A 60 -10.47 -20.94 40.85
N GLY A 61 -10.61 -22.27 40.68
CA GLY A 61 -10.11 -23.25 41.65
C GLY A 61 -8.59 -23.38 41.68
N ASP A 62 -7.89 -22.89 40.66
CA ASP A 62 -6.44 -23.04 40.53
C ASP A 62 -5.67 -21.93 41.26
N PHE A 63 -6.35 -20.93 41.82
CA PHE A 63 -5.71 -19.91 42.66
C PHE A 63 -5.30 -20.49 44.02
N THR A 64 -4.16 -21.19 44.01
CA THR A 64 -3.60 -21.88 45.17
C THR A 64 -2.18 -21.39 45.46
N ALA A 65 -1.67 -21.71 46.65
CA ALA A 65 -0.29 -21.39 47.01
C ALA A 65 0.74 -22.08 46.11
N GLU A 66 0.42 -23.27 45.56
CA GLU A 66 1.26 -23.98 44.58
C GLU A 66 1.34 -23.23 43.25
N ASN A 67 0.28 -22.51 42.87
CA ASN A 67 0.27 -21.66 41.68
C ASN A 67 0.65 -20.20 42.00
N GLY A 68 1.48 -19.99 43.02
CA GLY A 68 2.11 -18.71 43.34
C GLY A 68 1.24 -17.70 44.10
N VAL A 69 0.03 -18.08 44.56
CA VAL A 69 -0.82 -17.19 45.37
C VAL A 69 -0.25 -17.08 46.79
N ILE A 70 0.01 -15.84 47.24
CA ILE A 70 0.59 -15.59 48.57
C ILE A 70 -0.44 -15.08 49.59
N SER A 71 -1.57 -14.52 49.14
CA SER A 71 -2.68 -14.07 50.00
C SER A 71 -3.94 -13.79 49.17
N GLY A 72 -5.04 -13.46 49.85
CA GLY A 72 -6.31 -13.07 49.22
C GLY A 72 -7.32 -14.21 49.12
N SER A 73 -8.58 -13.84 48.91
CA SER A 73 -9.74 -14.75 48.77
C SER A 73 -10.41 -14.70 47.40
N GLY A 74 -9.92 -13.85 46.49
CA GLY A 74 -10.45 -13.71 45.13
C GLY A 74 -11.65 -12.77 45.01
N THR A 75 -11.98 -12.04 46.07
CA THR A 75 -13.03 -11.00 46.06
C THR A 75 -12.47 -9.66 45.59
N VAL A 76 -13.33 -8.69 45.24
CA VAL A 76 -12.86 -7.36 44.80
C VAL A 76 -12.12 -6.63 45.93
N GLU A 77 -12.58 -6.80 47.16
CA GLU A 77 -12.01 -6.21 48.37
C GLU A 77 -10.76 -6.95 48.87
N ASP A 78 -10.65 -8.25 48.57
CA ASP A 78 -9.55 -9.13 48.97
C ASP A 78 -9.15 -10.06 47.80
N PRO A 79 -8.53 -9.49 46.74
CA PRO A 79 -8.19 -10.23 45.53
C PRO A 79 -7.05 -11.21 45.79
N TYR A 80 -7.00 -12.31 45.03
CA TYR A 80 -5.85 -13.21 45.07
C TYR A 80 -4.58 -12.46 44.66
N LEU A 81 -3.54 -12.50 45.49
CA LEU A 81 -2.28 -11.82 45.24
C LEU A 81 -1.21 -12.85 44.82
N ILE A 82 -0.68 -12.68 43.62
CA ILE A 82 0.52 -13.37 43.12
C ILE A 82 1.60 -12.29 42.99
N ALA A 83 2.63 -12.36 43.83
CA ALA A 83 3.58 -11.26 43.94
C ALA A 83 5.02 -11.66 44.25
N GLY A 84 5.95 -10.87 43.70
CA GLY A 84 7.38 -10.93 44.03
C GLY A 84 8.12 -12.15 43.49
N TRP A 85 7.56 -12.86 42.52
CA TRP A 85 8.20 -14.02 41.91
C TRP A 85 9.13 -13.63 40.76
N GLU A 86 10.30 -14.27 40.70
CA GLU A 86 11.16 -14.34 39.53
C GLU A 86 10.85 -15.62 38.74
N ILE A 87 10.39 -15.45 37.50
CA ILE A 87 9.92 -16.52 36.62
C ILE A 87 10.82 -16.56 35.39
N SER A 88 11.63 -17.62 35.29
CA SER A 88 12.44 -17.93 34.11
C SER A 88 11.70 -18.96 33.25
N VAL A 89 11.23 -18.55 32.09
CA VAL A 89 10.45 -19.38 31.17
C VAL A 89 11.39 -20.27 30.35
N PRO A 90 11.25 -21.61 30.43
CA PRO A 90 12.07 -22.52 29.64
C PRO A 90 11.76 -22.46 28.14
N SER A 91 12.74 -22.85 27.32
CA SER A 91 12.53 -23.04 25.87
C SER A 91 11.39 -24.03 25.59
N GLY A 92 10.54 -23.73 24.60
CA GLY A 92 9.36 -24.52 24.29
C GLY A 92 8.12 -24.21 25.15
N VAL A 93 8.26 -23.38 26.20
CA VAL A 93 7.14 -22.96 27.05
C VAL A 93 6.63 -21.59 26.58
N PRO A 94 5.34 -21.46 26.24
CA PRO A 94 4.83 -20.23 25.62
C PRO A 94 4.59 -19.09 26.59
N TYR A 95 4.38 -19.35 27.88
CA TYR A 95 3.97 -18.29 28.82
C TYR A 95 4.74 -18.35 30.13
N GLY A 96 5.00 -17.18 30.72
CA GLY A 96 5.51 -17.07 32.09
C GLY A 96 4.40 -17.11 33.12
N VAL A 97 3.35 -16.33 32.90
CA VAL A 97 2.09 -16.42 33.66
C VAL A 97 0.93 -16.55 32.67
N LYS A 98 0.15 -17.62 32.81
CA LYS A 98 -1.06 -17.85 32.04
C LYS A 98 -2.25 -17.95 32.99
N VAL A 99 -3.24 -17.08 32.80
CA VAL A 99 -4.53 -17.14 33.50
C VAL A 99 -5.65 -17.24 32.47
N GLU A 100 -6.46 -18.29 32.56
CA GLU A 100 -7.62 -18.54 31.70
C GLU A 100 -8.89 -18.75 32.54
N ASN A 101 -10.04 -18.35 32.01
CA ASN A 101 -11.39 -18.63 32.57
C ASN A 101 -11.56 -18.24 34.05
N ALA A 102 -11.02 -17.09 34.45
CA ALA A 102 -11.07 -16.61 35.83
C ALA A 102 -12.08 -15.47 35.99
N SER A 103 -13.10 -15.68 36.82
CA SER A 103 -14.09 -14.67 37.18
C SER A 103 -13.86 -14.05 38.56
N VAL A 104 -12.84 -14.52 39.28
CA VAL A 104 -12.40 -13.98 40.58
C VAL A 104 -11.42 -12.84 40.37
N SER A 105 -11.33 -11.93 41.34
CA SER A 105 -10.39 -10.81 41.31
C SER A 105 -8.98 -11.24 41.72
N PHE A 106 -7.97 -10.81 40.98
CA PHE A 106 -6.57 -11.13 41.29
C PHE A 106 -5.60 -10.03 40.87
N ILE A 107 -4.43 -10.02 41.51
CA ILE A 107 -3.35 -9.07 41.30
C ILE A 107 -2.06 -9.84 40.98
N LEU A 108 -1.45 -9.53 39.84
CA LEU A 108 -0.06 -9.86 39.52
C LEU A 108 0.79 -8.65 39.87
N ARG A 109 1.62 -8.73 40.92
CA ARG A 109 2.41 -7.58 41.41
C ARG A 109 3.90 -7.86 41.50
N GLY A 110 4.73 -6.99 40.93
CA GLY A 110 6.18 -7.06 41.15
C GLY A 110 6.82 -8.33 40.61
N LEU A 111 6.25 -8.93 39.56
CA LEU A 111 6.80 -10.13 38.94
C LEU A 111 7.96 -9.76 38.03
N VAL A 112 9.02 -10.57 38.04
CA VAL A 112 10.13 -10.47 37.08
C VAL A 112 10.07 -11.68 36.17
N ILE A 113 9.65 -11.48 34.92
CA ILE A 113 9.42 -12.56 33.97
C ILE A 113 10.43 -12.47 32.84
N SER A 114 11.12 -13.57 32.53
CA SER A 114 12.05 -13.61 31.41
C SER A 114 12.08 -14.94 30.68
N GLY A 115 12.54 -14.94 29.42
CA GLY A 115 12.73 -16.18 28.64
C GLY A 115 11.51 -16.65 27.86
N ALA A 116 10.40 -15.91 27.83
CA ALA A 116 9.19 -16.29 27.08
C ALA A 116 9.39 -16.05 25.57
N MET A 117 10.16 -16.94 24.92
CA MET A 117 10.70 -16.73 23.57
C MET A 117 9.86 -17.33 22.43
N GLU A 118 8.83 -18.12 22.74
CA GLU A 118 7.93 -18.68 21.74
C GLU A 118 7.19 -17.59 20.96
N ALA A 119 7.16 -17.70 19.62
CA ALA A 119 6.56 -16.68 18.74
C ALA A 119 5.07 -16.43 19.02
N GLN A 120 4.35 -17.50 19.35
CA GLN A 120 2.94 -17.55 19.73
C GLN A 120 2.70 -17.30 21.24
N GLY A 121 3.77 -17.16 22.02
CA GLY A 121 3.75 -17.00 23.47
C GLY A 121 3.72 -15.54 23.94
N ALA A 122 3.69 -15.32 25.25
CA ALA A 122 3.82 -14.01 25.89
C ALA A 122 4.29 -14.15 27.34
N ALA A 123 4.97 -13.14 27.90
CA ALA A 123 5.36 -13.18 29.31
C ALA A 123 4.14 -13.31 30.24
N VAL A 124 3.06 -12.56 29.97
CA VAL A 124 1.77 -12.68 30.65
C VAL A 124 0.66 -12.87 29.63
N ARG A 125 -0.16 -13.91 29.82
CA ARG A 125 -1.39 -14.13 29.05
C ARG A 125 -2.60 -14.19 29.98
N LEU A 126 -3.57 -13.33 29.71
CA LEU A 126 -4.89 -13.31 30.35
C LEU A 126 -5.96 -13.64 29.30
N GLY A 127 -6.72 -14.72 29.49
CA GLY A 127 -7.77 -15.15 28.56
C GLY A 127 -9.09 -15.42 29.28
N PHE A 128 -10.20 -14.91 28.76
CA PHE A 128 -11.53 -15.10 29.40
C PHE A 128 -11.55 -14.71 30.89
N VAL A 129 -10.87 -13.62 31.25
CA VAL A 129 -10.81 -13.11 32.63
C VAL A 129 -11.66 -11.86 32.83
N SER A 130 -12.14 -11.66 34.06
CA SER A 130 -12.75 -10.41 34.49
C SER A 130 -12.05 -9.88 35.73
N SER A 131 -11.71 -8.58 35.74
CA SER A 131 -11.17 -7.88 36.92
C SER A 131 -9.80 -8.38 37.39
N ALA A 132 -8.77 -8.16 36.57
CA ALA A 132 -7.38 -8.43 36.91
C ALA A 132 -6.58 -7.14 37.09
N VAL A 133 -5.59 -7.12 37.98
CA VAL A 133 -4.61 -6.04 38.08
C VAL A 133 -3.21 -6.57 37.79
N ILE A 134 -2.48 -5.93 36.88
CA ILE A 134 -1.06 -6.16 36.64
C ILE A 134 -0.33 -4.89 37.04
N GLU A 135 0.56 -4.97 38.04
CA GLU A 135 1.28 -3.78 38.48
C GLU A 135 2.73 -4.05 38.89
N ASP A 136 3.60 -3.09 38.61
CA ASP A 136 5.02 -3.13 39.02
C ASP A 136 5.80 -4.33 38.46
N CYS A 137 5.28 -5.01 37.43
CA CYS A 137 5.94 -6.15 36.79
C CYS A 137 7.02 -5.72 35.78
N THR A 138 8.11 -6.49 35.70
CA THR A 138 9.19 -6.32 34.73
C THR A 138 9.27 -7.55 33.83
N VAL A 139 9.28 -7.33 32.51
CA VAL A 139 9.50 -8.37 31.50
C VAL A 139 10.83 -8.09 30.80
N GLY A 140 11.68 -9.10 30.70
CA GLY A 140 12.94 -9.05 29.95
C GLY A 140 13.15 -10.29 29.10
N SER A 141 14.06 -10.23 28.12
CA SER A 141 14.47 -11.38 27.30
C SER A 141 13.28 -12.25 26.83
N SER A 142 12.22 -11.60 26.35
CA SER A 142 10.97 -12.26 25.95
C SER A 142 10.55 -11.80 24.56
N MET A 143 9.84 -12.67 23.85
CA MET A 143 9.32 -12.38 22.51
C MET A 143 8.16 -11.39 22.61
N ASN A 144 7.13 -11.69 23.40
CA ASN A 144 5.98 -10.81 23.61
C ASN A 144 5.77 -10.51 25.10
N GLY A 145 5.16 -9.36 25.41
CA GLY A 145 4.95 -8.86 26.77
C GLY A 145 3.64 -9.35 27.38
N ILE A 146 2.59 -8.54 27.27
CA ILE A 146 1.27 -8.80 27.86
C ILE A 146 0.26 -9.05 26.74
N GLU A 147 -0.44 -10.18 26.80
CA GLU A 147 -1.58 -10.49 25.94
C GLU A 147 -2.86 -10.59 26.78
N ILE A 148 -3.88 -9.81 26.42
CA ILE A 148 -5.22 -9.81 27.00
C ILE A 148 -6.20 -10.26 25.91
N ALA A 149 -6.89 -11.37 26.11
CA ALA A 149 -7.77 -11.98 25.12
C ALA A 149 -9.16 -12.27 25.69
N SER A 150 -10.22 -11.84 25.00
CA SER A 150 -11.63 -12.08 25.39
C SER A 150 -11.89 -11.80 26.87
N SER A 151 -11.31 -10.71 27.40
CA SER A 151 -11.29 -10.40 28.82
C SER A 151 -11.87 -9.01 29.06
N THR A 152 -12.20 -8.69 30.31
CA THR A 152 -12.80 -7.38 30.65
C THR A 152 -12.18 -6.82 31.94
N ASP A 153 -12.17 -5.49 32.04
CA ASP A 153 -11.85 -4.76 33.27
C ASP A 153 -10.45 -5.09 33.85
N VAL A 154 -9.47 -5.33 32.96
CA VAL A 154 -8.06 -5.45 33.32
C VAL A 154 -7.48 -4.06 33.57
N VAL A 155 -6.73 -3.92 34.67
CA VAL A 155 -5.94 -2.74 35.01
C VAL A 155 -4.47 -3.10 34.84
N ALA A 156 -3.71 -2.30 34.11
CA ALA A 156 -2.25 -2.45 34.00
C ALA A 156 -1.55 -1.13 34.28
N ARG A 157 -0.52 -1.12 35.13
CA ARG A 157 0.22 0.09 35.47
C ARG A 157 1.64 -0.18 35.96
N ARG A 158 2.55 0.76 35.69
CA ARG A 158 3.95 0.69 36.11
C ARG A 158 4.67 -0.60 35.71
N CYS A 159 4.26 -1.23 34.60
CA CYS A 159 4.96 -2.38 34.04
C CYS A 159 6.05 -1.92 33.04
N ILE A 160 7.20 -2.58 33.06
CA ILE A 160 8.32 -2.32 32.14
C ILE A 160 8.53 -3.56 31.27
N LEU A 161 8.33 -3.43 29.96
CA LEU A 161 8.33 -4.53 29.00
C LEU A 161 9.48 -4.38 28.00
N TYR A 162 10.58 -5.11 28.24
CA TYR A 162 11.69 -5.23 27.29
C TYR A 162 11.51 -6.49 26.44
N VAL A 163 10.99 -6.28 25.22
CA VAL A 163 10.52 -7.36 24.33
C VAL A 163 11.02 -7.19 22.91
N GLN A 164 11.12 -8.31 22.17
CA GLN A 164 11.58 -8.32 20.78
C GLN A 164 10.43 -8.21 19.75
N GLY A 165 9.21 -8.59 20.15
CA GLY A 165 8.00 -8.57 19.37
C GLY A 165 6.96 -7.64 19.99
N ARG A 166 5.75 -8.14 20.27
CA ARG A 166 4.63 -7.32 20.77
C ARG A 166 4.79 -6.98 22.25
N GLY A 167 4.65 -5.71 22.61
CA GLY A 167 4.62 -5.27 24.00
C GLY A 167 3.27 -5.52 24.65
N LEU A 168 2.20 -4.96 24.09
CA LEU A 168 0.84 -5.11 24.58
C LEU A 168 -0.11 -5.50 23.44
N ARG A 169 -0.84 -6.59 23.63
CA ARG A 169 -1.86 -7.05 22.68
C ARG A 169 -3.21 -7.22 23.37
N VAL A 170 -4.24 -6.56 22.84
CA VAL A 170 -5.63 -6.73 23.29
C VAL A 170 -6.47 -7.30 22.15
N LEU A 171 -7.11 -8.44 22.41
CA LEU A 171 -7.93 -9.18 21.45
C LEU A 171 -9.34 -9.36 22.01
N GLY A 172 -10.34 -9.00 21.22
CA GLY A 172 -11.75 -9.18 21.56
C GLY A 172 -12.64 -9.19 20.31
N GLU A 173 -13.83 -9.73 20.43
CA GLU A 173 -14.87 -9.72 19.40
C GLU A 173 -15.94 -8.66 19.66
N THR A 174 -15.95 -8.07 20.86
CA THR A 174 -16.90 -7.04 21.27
C THR A 174 -16.19 -5.79 21.82
N PRO A 175 -16.84 -4.60 21.76
CA PRO A 175 -16.33 -3.40 22.42
C PRO A 175 -16.13 -3.57 23.93
N ALA A 176 -16.91 -4.44 24.59
CA ALA A 176 -16.77 -4.66 26.03
C ALA A 176 -15.42 -5.31 26.40
N GLU A 177 -14.89 -6.16 25.52
CA GLU A 177 -13.60 -6.86 25.73
C GLU A 177 -12.38 -5.95 25.52
N TYR A 178 -12.59 -4.73 25.05
CA TYR A 178 -11.58 -3.67 25.04
C TYR A 178 -11.74 -2.70 26.23
N ARG A 179 -12.68 -2.96 27.16
CA ARG A 179 -12.86 -2.11 28.34
C ARG A 179 -11.79 -2.42 29.37
N HIS A 180 -10.66 -1.75 29.26
CA HIS A 180 -9.51 -1.89 30.15
C HIS A 180 -9.00 -0.53 30.63
N GLN A 181 -8.28 -0.53 31.76
CA GLN A 181 -7.58 0.63 32.29
C GLN A 181 -6.08 0.39 32.19
N ILE A 182 -5.53 0.65 31.01
CA ILE A 182 -4.09 0.52 30.76
C ILE A 182 -3.47 1.92 30.88
N GLU A 183 -2.73 2.15 31.96
CA GLU A 183 -2.16 3.46 32.26
C GLU A 183 -0.91 3.76 31.41
N GLN A 184 -0.64 5.05 31.16
CA GLN A 184 0.59 5.51 30.50
C GLN A 184 1.86 5.28 31.33
N SER A 185 1.72 4.83 32.58
CA SER A 185 2.82 4.44 33.45
C SER A 185 3.50 3.13 33.01
N ASN A 186 2.88 2.38 32.10
CA ASN A 186 3.51 1.22 31.47
C ASN A 186 4.46 1.65 30.35
N ALA A 187 5.56 0.93 30.17
CA ALA A 187 6.54 1.19 29.13
C ALA A 187 6.86 -0.08 28.32
N ILE A 188 6.94 0.05 26.99
CA ILE A 188 7.42 -0.97 26.05
C ILE A 188 8.70 -0.43 25.42
N ASN A 189 9.82 -1.10 25.67
CA ASN A 189 11.14 -0.73 25.13
C ASN A 189 11.45 0.77 25.30
N ASP A 190 11.27 1.26 26.55
CA ASP A 190 11.48 2.66 26.97
C ASP A 190 10.42 3.68 26.49
N TYR A 191 9.38 3.24 25.76
CA TYR A 191 8.29 4.11 25.31
C TYR A 191 7.01 3.91 26.12
N PRO A 192 6.32 4.98 26.53
CA PRO A 192 5.06 4.87 27.28
C PRO A 192 3.93 4.30 26.42
N VAL A 193 3.08 3.46 27.00
CA VAL A 193 1.90 2.88 26.33
C VAL A 193 0.75 3.89 26.26
N TYR A 194 0.06 3.97 25.13
CA TYR A 194 -1.17 4.76 24.99
C TYR A 194 -2.37 3.87 24.68
N TYR A 195 -3.35 3.88 25.57
CA TYR A 195 -4.58 3.10 25.44
C TYR A 195 -5.78 4.01 25.72
N LEU A 196 -6.64 4.19 24.71
CA LEU A 196 -7.85 4.99 24.80
C LEU A 196 -9.06 4.11 24.55
N TYR A 197 -10.08 4.25 25.41
CA TYR A 197 -11.31 3.49 25.33
C TYR A 197 -12.51 4.43 25.52
N GLY A 198 -13.56 4.26 24.71
CA GLY A 198 -14.83 4.95 24.94
C GLY A 198 -14.78 6.46 24.72
N LYS A 199 -13.90 6.95 23.84
CA LYS A 199 -13.71 8.37 23.57
C LYS A 199 -14.64 8.88 22.47
N ASP A 200 -15.00 10.15 22.56
CA ASP A 200 -15.94 10.80 21.63
C ASP A 200 -15.50 12.24 21.39
N GLY A 201 -15.08 12.56 20.16
CA GLY A 201 -14.70 13.92 19.79
C GLY A 201 -13.31 14.37 20.26
N GLU A 202 -12.46 13.46 20.76
CA GLU A 202 -11.14 13.81 21.30
C GLU A 202 -10.05 13.85 20.22
N THR A 203 -9.09 14.76 20.39
CA THR A 203 -7.86 14.82 19.58
C THR A 203 -6.72 14.12 20.29
N VAL A 204 -6.02 13.23 19.58
CA VAL A 204 -4.82 12.52 20.00
C VAL A 204 -3.68 12.92 19.08
N SER A 205 -2.73 13.71 19.58
CA SER A 205 -1.65 14.25 18.74
C SER A 205 -0.30 14.39 19.44
N GLY A 206 0.77 14.38 18.63
CA GLY A 206 2.14 14.60 19.10
C GLY A 206 2.69 13.49 20.00
N ILE A 207 2.09 12.30 19.96
CA ILE A 207 2.60 11.13 20.69
C ILE A 207 3.87 10.65 20.01
N HIS A 208 4.89 10.34 20.82
CA HIS A 208 6.03 9.54 20.42
C HIS A 208 6.07 8.28 21.28
N SER A 209 5.76 7.14 20.70
CA SER A 209 5.59 5.87 21.42
C SER A 209 5.95 4.66 20.55
N SER A 210 5.87 3.46 21.13
CA SER A 210 5.92 2.17 20.43
C SER A 210 4.54 1.51 20.31
N ASN A 211 3.50 2.06 20.96
CA ASN A 211 2.13 1.54 20.94
C ASN A 211 1.11 2.69 21.00
N LEU A 212 0.04 2.56 20.20
CA LEU A 212 -1.18 3.35 20.37
C LEU A 212 -2.41 2.48 20.09
N THR A 213 -3.23 2.22 21.10
CA THR A 213 -4.52 1.55 20.94
C THR A 213 -5.65 2.53 21.19
N VAL A 214 -6.58 2.63 20.24
CA VAL A 214 -7.85 3.34 20.41
C VAL A 214 -8.97 2.33 20.17
N ALA A 215 -9.87 2.21 21.14
CA ALA A 215 -10.93 1.21 21.08
C ALA A 215 -12.30 1.80 21.43
N ALA A 216 -13.35 1.29 20.80
CA ALA A 216 -14.75 1.63 21.07
C ALA A 216 -14.98 3.15 21.15
N SER A 217 -14.43 3.89 20.19
CA SER A 217 -14.38 5.36 20.22
C SER A 217 -14.91 5.92 18.91
N ARG A 218 -15.37 7.18 18.90
CA ARG A 218 -15.91 7.80 17.68
C ARG A 218 -15.54 9.27 17.55
N SER A 219 -15.64 9.80 16.33
CA SER A 219 -15.39 11.22 16.05
C SER A 219 -14.00 11.68 16.53
N MET A 220 -13.02 10.78 16.53
CA MET A 220 -11.67 11.05 17.00
C MET A 220 -10.87 11.78 15.93
N THR A 221 -9.91 12.60 16.36
CA THR A 221 -8.84 13.12 15.49
C THR A 221 -7.50 12.59 15.97
N ILE A 222 -6.93 11.61 15.28
CA ILE A 222 -5.65 10.98 15.62
C ILE A 222 -4.62 11.49 14.62
N THR A 223 -3.80 12.47 15.02
CA THR A 223 -2.94 13.21 14.08
C THR A 223 -1.53 13.45 14.56
N GLU A 224 -0.56 13.50 13.65
CA GLU A 224 0.83 13.88 13.95
C GLU A 224 1.49 13.03 15.06
N ASN A 225 1.13 11.74 15.15
CA ASN A 225 1.74 10.81 16.09
C ASN A 225 2.86 10.03 15.41
N GLU A 226 3.93 9.74 16.14
CA GLU A 226 5.03 8.88 15.74
C GLU A 226 5.03 7.59 16.56
N ILE A 227 4.78 6.46 15.89
CA ILE A 227 4.84 5.12 16.50
C ILE A 227 6.04 4.35 15.93
N VAL A 228 7.06 4.16 16.76
CA VAL A 228 8.36 3.61 16.38
C VAL A 228 8.66 2.29 17.08
N CYS A 229 9.16 1.31 16.34
CA CYS A 229 9.74 0.07 16.90
C CYS A 229 8.87 -0.70 17.92
N GLY A 230 7.55 -0.85 17.68
CA GLY A 230 6.68 -1.60 18.58
C GLY A 230 5.44 -2.24 17.95
N ASP A 231 4.29 -2.07 18.60
CA ASP A 231 3.01 -2.72 18.29
C ASP A 231 2.27 -2.06 17.12
N GLY A 232 2.62 -0.83 16.77
CA GLY A 232 1.88 -0.03 15.79
C GLY A 232 0.66 0.67 16.40
N MET A 233 -0.26 1.08 15.53
CA MET A 233 -1.51 1.75 15.90
C MET A 233 -2.69 0.81 15.66
N HIS A 234 -3.42 0.46 16.73
CA HIS A 234 -4.57 -0.45 16.69
C HIS A 234 -5.87 0.31 16.94
N LEU A 235 -6.78 0.29 15.97
CA LEU A 235 -8.07 0.99 15.99
C LEU A 235 -9.19 -0.04 15.95
N ALA A 236 -9.71 -0.40 17.12
CA ALA A 236 -10.74 -1.43 17.27
C ALA A 236 -12.11 -0.81 17.56
N PHE A 237 -13.13 -1.06 16.74
CA PHE A 237 -14.46 -0.46 16.92
C PHE A 237 -14.39 1.08 16.96
N VAL A 238 -13.63 1.66 16.03
CA VAL A 238 -13.49 3.11 15.89
C VAL A 238 -14.38 3.58 14.74
N GLU A 239 -15.18 4.60 14.99
CA GLU A 239 -16.19 5.08 14.05
C GLU A 239 -15.99 6.57 13.71
N ASP A 240 -16.29 6.94 12.47
CA ASP A 240 -16.40 8.34 12.01
C ASP A 240 -15.20 9.22 12.43
N SER A 241 -13.98 8.68 12.37
CA SER A 241 -12.77 9.34 12.88
C SER A 241 -11.79 9.71 11.78
N LEU A 242 -10.97 10.73 12.04
CA LEU A 242 -9.86 11.16 11.19
C LEU A 242 -8.53 10.64 11.75
N ILE A 243 -7.78 9.92 10.93
CA ILE A 243 -6.44 9.40 11.24
C ILE A 243 -5.48 9.98 10.21
N SER A 244 -4.83 11.10 10.54
CA SER A 244 -4.08 11.90 9.56
C SER A 244 -2.63 12.20 9.94
N GLY A 245 -1.71 12.22 8.98
CA GLY A 245 -0.35 12.74 9.23
C GLY A 245 0.46 11.96 10.27
N ASN A 246 0.10 10.71 10.57
CA ASN A 246 0.83 9.88 11.52
C ASN A 246 1.98 9.17 10.82
N THR A 247 3.07 8.93 11.55
CA THR A 247 4.22 8.16 11.09
C THR A 247 4.33 6.88 11.89
N VAL A 248 4.18 5.72 11.25
CA VAL A 248 4.40 4.41 11.89
C VAL A 248 5.52 3.68 11.19
N HIS A 249 6.64 3.49 11.88
CA HIS A 249 7.84 2.98 11.25
C HIS A 249 8.74 2.12 12.12
N ARG A 250 9.67 1.41 11.47
CA ARG A 250 10.70 0.61 12.13
C ARG A 250 12.09 1.01 11.66
N LEU A 251 13.00 1.01 12.62
CA LEU A 251 14.43 1.29 12.41
C LEU A 251 15.24 0.01 12.18
N GLU A 252 14.74 -1.13 12.66
CA GLU A 252 15.43 -2.43 12.60
C GLU A 252 14.43 -3.53 12.16
N PRO A 253 14.90 -4.60 11.50
CA PRO A 253 14.06 -5.68 10.97
C PRO A 253 13.59 -6.67 12.06
N THR A 254 12.86 -6.21 13.08
CA THR A 254 12.26 -7.04 14.14
C THR A 254 10.90 -7.61 13.73
N LEU A 255 10.50 -8.76 14.32
CA LEU A 255 9.16 -9.33 14.11
C LEU A 255 8.11 -8.33 14.62
N SER A 256 7.41 -7.68 13.69
CA SER A 256 6.45 -6.61 14.00
C SER A 256 5.07 -6.90 13.43
N GLU A 257 4.09 -6.18 13.95
CA GLU A 257 2.71 -6.18 13.46
C GLU A 257 2.51 -5.18 12.31
N HIS A 258 1.25 -4.99 11.94
CA HIS A 258 0.83 -3.95 11.01
C HIS A 258 1.21 -2.54 11.50
N GLY A 259 1.40 -1.60 10.57
CA GLY A 259 1.61 -0.20 10.93
C GLY A 259 0.34 0.40 11.57
N ILE A 260 -0.73 0.46 10.79
CA ILE A 260 -2.08 0.81 11.27
C ILE A 260 -3.01 -0.39 11.03
N SER A 261 -3.75 -0.82 12.06
CA SER A 261 -4.78 -1.85 11.95
C SER A 261 -6.15 -1.28 12.31
N LEU A 262 -7.12 -1.41 11.40
CA LEU A 262 -8.53 -1.15 11.62
C LEU A 262 -9.22 -2.50 11.81
N TYR A 263 -9.84 -2.68 12.96
CA TYR A 263 -10.61 -3.87 13.29
C TYR A 263 -12.04 -3.51 13.67
N ARG A 264 -13.02 -3.96 12.89
CA ARG A 264 -14.44 -3.60 13.08
C ARG A 264 -14.67 -2.09 13.18
N SER A 265 -13.91 -1.32 12.40
CA SER A 265 -13.91 0.14 12.41
C SER A 265 -14.52 0.66 11.11
N THR A 266 -15.41 1.64 11.18
CA THR A 266 -16.23 2.07 10.03
C THR A 266 -16.31 3.59 9.89
N GLY A 267 -16.54 4.10 8.69
CA GLY A 267 -16.73 5.54 8.45
C GLY A 267 -15.47 6.40 8.68
N ASN A 268 -14.29 5.79 8.81
CA ASN A 268 -13.08 6.54 9.12
C ASN A 268 -12.41 7.08 7.85
N THR A 269 -11.74 8.22 8.00
CA THR A 269 -10.81 8.75 6.99
C THR A 269 -9.39 8.56 7.50
N VAL A 270 -8.59 7.77 6.79
CA VAL A 270 -7.17 7.53 7.09
C VAL A 270 -6.37 8.19 5.97
N SER A 271 -5.76 9.35 6.25
CA SER A 271 -5.10 10.14 5.21
C SER A 271 -3.68 10.59 5.54
N ASP A 272 -2.85 10.79 4.53
CA ASP A 272 -1.55 11.47 4.68
C ASP A 272 -0.60 10.80 5.71
N ASN A 273 -0.78 9.50 5.98
CA ASN A 273 0.07 8.77 6.92
C ASN A 273 1.29 8.18 6.22
N LEU A 274 2.42 8.12 6.93
CA LEU A 274 3.65 7.46 6.49
C LEU A 274 3.85 6.14 7.23
N LEU A 275 3.65 5.02 6.54
CA LEU A 275 3.73 3.67 7.09
C LEU A 275 4.88 2.92 6.44
N LYS A 276 5.99 2.75 7.18
CA LYS A 276 7.27 2.31 6.62
C LYS A 276 7.97 1.17 7.37
N ASN A 277 8.55 0.22 6.63
CA ASN A 277 9.37 -0.87 7.16
C ASN A 277 8.65 -1.79 8.17
N ASN A 278 7.33 -1.91 8.10
CA ASN A 278 6.57 -2.83 8.96
C ASN A 278 6.63 -4.24 8.37
N ARG A 279 6.87 -5.27 9.20
CA ARG A 279 7.06 -6.67 8.74
C ARG A 279 5.76 -7.42 8.45
N ARG A 280 4.65 -6.69 8.31
CA ARG A 280 3.35 -7.18 7.83
C ARG A 280 2.80 -6.13 6.87
N ALA A 281 1.53 -5.77 7.01
CA ALA A 281 0.98 -4.69 6.20
C ALA A 281 1.39 -3.32 6.76
N GLY A 282 1.67 -2.35 5.90
CA GLY A 282 1.66 -0.94 6.29
C GLY A 282 0.32 -0.61 6.94
N MET A 283 -0.77 -1.02 6.29
CA MET A 283 -2.14 -0.90 6.80
C MET A 283 -2.98 -2.17 6.60
N GLN A 284 -3.82 -2.50 7.58
CA GLN A 284 -4.81 -3.58 7.46
C GLN A 284 -6.20 -3.08 7.85
N LEU A 285 -7.19 -3.43 7.02
CA LEU A 285 -8.62 -3.37 7.34
C LEU A 285 -9.12 -4.79 7.51
N TRP A 286 -9.65 -5.10 8.69
CA TRP A 286 -10.28 -6.38 8.98
C TRP A 286 -11.68 -6.16 9.55
N LEU A 287 -12.70 -6.72 8.89
CA LEU A 287 -14.11 -6.50 9.23
C LEU A 287 -14.49 -5.00 9.30
N SER A 288 -13.84 -4.17 8.51
CA SER A 288 -13.85 -2.71 8.62
C SER A 288 -14.34 -2.07 7.33
N SER A 289 -15.65 -1.90 7.21
CA SER A 289 -16.32 -1.41 5.99
C SER A 289 -16.50 0.10 5.97
N GLY A 290 -16.63 0.68 4.77
CA GLY A 290 -17.00 2.09 4.60
C GLY A 290 -15.94 3.10 5.04
N ASN A 291 -14.66 2.77 4.91
CA ASN A 291 -13.55 3.68 5.24
C ASN A 291 -12.94 4.31 3.98
N SER A 292 -12.36 5.50 4.12
CA SER A 292 -11.62 6.22 3.07
C SER A 292 -10.13 6.25 3.41
N ILE A 293 -9.31 5.66 2.56
CA ILE A 293 -7.85 5.54 2.69
C ILE A 293 -7.21 6.39 1.59
N LEU A 294 -6.75 7.59 1.93
CA LEU A 294 -6.42 8.65 0.98
C LEU A 294 -4.97 9.14 1.13
N ASN A 295 -4.21 9.33 0.05
CA ASN A 295 -2.90 10.01 0.12
C ASN A 295 -1.87 9.43 1.12
N ASN A 296 -1.97 8.14 1.47
CA ASN A 296 -1.01 7.53 2.39
C ASN A 296 0.24 7.05 1.65
N GLN A 297 1.38 7.07 2.34
CA GLN A 297 2.65 6.54 1.86
C GLN A 297 2.94 5.20 2.54
N LEU A 298 2.81 4.12 1.79
CA LEU A 298 3.01 2.74 2.26
C LEU A 298 4.34 2.22 1.69
N LEU A 299 5.42 2.28 2.48
CA LEU A 299 6.79 2.12 1.98
C LEU A 299 7.51 0.91 2.60
N ALA A 300 8.00 -0.01 1.77
CA ALA A 300 8.89 -1.10 2.21
C ALA A 300 8.32 -1.98 3.35
N ASN A 301 7.01 -2.25 3.31
CA ASN A 301 6.34 -3.22 4.16
C ASN A 301 6.16 -4.55 3.40
N ASP A 302 5.83 -5.66 4.07
CA ASP A 302 5.57 -6.93 3.37
C ASP A 302 4.32 -6.83 2.48
N TYR A 303 3.30 -6.12 2.98
CA TYR A 303 2.13 -5.69 2.22
C TYR A 303 1.99 -4.17 2.35
N GLY A 304 1.62 -3.45 1.29
CA GLY A 304 1.24 -2.04 1.44
C GLY A 304 -0.05 -1.94 2.26
N LEU A 305 -1.14 -2.46 1.68
CA LEU A 305 -2.49 -2.46 2.25
C LEU A 305 -3.16 -3.83 2.12
N ILE A 306 -3.84 -4.29 3.17
CA ILE A 306 -4.71 -5.47 3.15
C ILE A 306 -6.15 -5.05 3.48
N ILE A 307 -7.10 -5.41 2.63
CA ILE A 307 -8.55 -5.29 2.84
C ILE A 307 -9.12 -6.70 2.96
N ALA A 308 -9.49 -7.11 4.17
CA ALA A 308 -9.97 -8.46 4.44
C ALA A 308 -11.35 -8.44 5.10
N ALA A 309 -12.31 -9.18 4.52
CA ALA A 309 -13.70 -9.24 4.97
C ALA A 309 -14.28 -7.84 5.23
N SER A 310 -13.98 -6.88 4.35
CA SER A 310 -14.27 -5.46 4.53
C SER A 310 -14.85 -4.92 3.23
N ASP A 311 -16.00 -4.27 3.33
CA ASP A 311 -16.80 -3.87 2.17
C ASP A 311 -16.81 -2.36 1.97
N ASP A 312 -17.10 -1.91 0.75
CA ASP A 312 -17.40 -0.51 0.42
C ASP A 312 -16.31 0.49 0.87
N ASN A 313 -15.04 0.10 0.86
CA ASN A 313 -13.92 1.01 1.17
C ASN A 313 -13.41 1.72 -0.10
N ARG A 314 -12.89 2.94 0.10
CA ARG A 314 -12.29 3.77 -0.93
C ARG A 314 -10.80 3.91 -0.68
N VAL A 315 -9.97 3.39 -1.58
CA VAL A 315 -8.51 3.48 -1.53
C VAL A 315 -8.01 4.33 -2.70
N TYR A 316 -7.72 5.60 -2.41
CA TYR A 316 -7.43 6.59 -3.43
C TYR A 316 -6.11 7.32 -3.21
N ASP A 317 -5.42 7.61 -4.32
CA ASP A 317 -4.29 8.53 -4.35
C ASP A 317 -3.12 8.11 -3.41
N ASN A 318 -3.02 6.82 -3.08
CA ASN A 318 -1.97 6.31 -2.20
C ASN A 318 -0.69 5.98 -2.98
N TRP A 319 0.45 6.21 -2.33
CA TRP A 319 1.77 5.86 -2.84
C TRP A 319 2.27 4.57 -2.20
N VAL A 320 2.34 3.50 -2.98
CA VAL A 320 2.65 2.14 -2.51
C VAL A 320 3.95 1.67 -3.14
N TYR A 321 5.05 1.73 -2.37
CA TYR A 321 6.39 1.54 -2.92
C TYR A 321 7.22 0.50 -2.15
N ALA A 322 7.93 -0.34 -2.89
CA ALA A 322 8.81 -1.40 -2.40
C ALA A 322 8.14 -2.39 -1.44
N ASN A 323 6.83 -2.62 -1.61
CA ASN A 323 6.12 -3.67 -0.89
C ASN A 323 6.01 -4.91 -1.80
N PRO A 324 6.47 -6.10 -1.39
CA PRO A 324 6.31 -7.32 -2.19
C PRO A 324 4.87 -7.56 -2.65
N THR A 325 3.86 -7.18 -1.87
CA THR A 325 2.50 -7.04 -2.37
C THR A 325 2.03 -5.62 -2.11
N GLY A 326 1.65 -4.89 -3.16
CA GLY A 326 1.16 -3.52 -3.03
C GLY A 326 -0.16 -3.46 -2.26
N ILE A 327 -1.24 -3.92 -2.88
CA ILE A 327 -2.59 -3.92 -2.30
C ILE A 327 -3.22 -5.30 -2.44
N GLU A 328 -3.80 -5.84 -1.36
CA GLU A 328 -4.59 -7.07 -1.38
C GLU A 328 -6.06 -6.80 -1.00
N ILE A 329 -6.99 -7.35 -1.78
CA ILE A 329 -8.41 -7.45 -1.45
C ILE A 329 -8.77 -8.93 -1.29
N SER A 330 -9.24 -9.32 -0.11
CA SER A 330 -9.50 -10.73 0.19
C SER A 330 -10.62 -11.02 1.18
N ALA A 331 -10.82 -12.32 1.45
CA ALA A 331 -11.72 -12.85 2.48
C ALA A 331 -13.20 -12.42 2.34
N GLY A 332 -13.73 -12.46 1.12
CA GLY A 332 -15.14 -12.19 0.82
C GLY A 332 -15.47 -10.71 0.64
N SER A 333 -14.48 -9.83 0.61
CA SER A 333 -14.67 -8.38 0.46
C SER A 333 -15.34 -8.01 -0.87
N THR A 334 -16.26 -7.04 -0.80
CA THR A 334 -17.08 -6.58 -1.93
C THR A 334 -17.22 -5.05 -1.99
N GLY A 335 -17.50 -4.52 -3.18
CA GLY A 335 -17.81 -3.08 -3.33
C GLY A 335 -16.64 -2.14 -3.09
N ASN A 336 -15.41 -2.64 -2.92
CA ASN A 336 -14.26 -1.77 -2.68
C ASN A 336 -13.78 -1.11 -3.98
N GLU A 337 -13.40 0.15 -3.87
CA GLU A 337 -12.82 0.96 -4.95
C GLU A 337 -11.34 1.21 -4.66
N VAL A 338 -10.46 0.65 -5.49
CA VAL A 338 -9.01 0.90 -5.47
C VAL A 338 -8.68 1.72 -6.70
N ALA A 339 -8.47 3.01 -6.54
CA ALA A 339 -8.27 3.88 -7.69
C ALA A 339 -7.25 4.99 -7.52
N ARG A 340 -6.65 5.44 -8.64
CA ARG A 340 -5.65 6.53 -8.65
C ARG A 340 -4.44 6.29 -7.75
N ASN A 341 -4.10 5.03 -7.45
CA ASN A 341 -2.92 4.70 -6.66
C ASN A 341 -1.69 4.54 -7.56
N THR A 342 -0.53 4.97 -7.05
CA THR A 342 0.77 4.73 -7.67
C THR A 342 1.46 3.57 -6.96
N ILE A 343 1.70 2.48 -7.68
CA ILE A 343 2.17 1.22 -7.11
C ILE A 343 3.44 0.76 -7.81
N CYS A 344 4.48 0.52 -7.02
CA CYS A 344 5.79 0.12 -7.49
C CYS A 344 6.41 -0.90 -6.51
N PRO A 345 6.16 -2.21 -6.69
CA PRO A 345 6.47 -3.24 -5.69
C PRO A 345 7.95 -3.66 -5.62
N ILE A 346 8.86 -2.94 -6.28
CA ILE A 346 10.31 -3.25 -6.42
C ILE A 346 10.93 -3.67 -5.08
N TYR A 347 11.21 -4.97 -4.92
CA TYR A 347 11.81 -5.55 -3.73
C TYR A 347 12.67 -6.77 -4.06
N ASP A 348 13.98 -6.69 -3.84
CA ASP A 348 15.01 -7.60 -4.37
C ASP A 348 14.93 -9.09 -3.96
N LYS A 349 13.93 -9.51 -3.18
CA LYS A 349 13.93 -10.81 -2.48
C LYS A 349 12.59 -11.54 -2.36
N ASN A 350 11.50 -11.08 -2.97
CA ASN A 350 10.18 -11.72 -2.82
C ASN A 350 9.34 -11.60 -4.11
N PRO A 351 8.33 -12.46 -4.32
CA PRO A 351 7.42 -12.28 -5.44
C PRO A 351 6.72 -10.92 -5.33
N GLN A 352 6.81 -10.11 -6.39
CA GLN A 352 6.31 -8.74 -6.41
C GLN A 352 4.99 -8.65 -7.18
N TYR A 353 3.91 -8.30 -6.48
CA TYR A 353 2.58 -8.07 -7.03
C TYR A 353 2.15 -6.62 -6.81
N GLY A 354 1.55 -6.00 -7.82
CA GLY A 354 0.93 -4.67 -7.66
C GLY A 354 -0.35 -4.76 -6.84
N ILE A 355 -1.42 -5.29 -7.45
CA ILE A 355 -2.73 -5.49 -6.81
C ILE A 355 -3.14 -6.95 -6.90
N VAL A 356 -3.55 -7.54 -5.78
CA VAL A 356 -4.08 -8.91 -5.70
C VAL A 356 -5.53 -8.88 -5.24
N ILE A 357 -6.40 -9.56 -5.98
CA ILE A 357 -7.78 -9.84 -5.56
C ILE A 357 -7.91 -11.34 -5.40
N LYS A 358 -8.41 -11.81 -4.25
CA LYS A 358 -8.54 -13.23 -3.94
C LYS A 358 -9.78 -13.50 -3.10
N GLN A 359 -10.63 -14.43 -3.53
CA GLN A 359 -11.89 -14.74 -2.83
C GLN A 359 -12.72 -13.48 -2.56
N ALA A 360 -12.85 -12.61 -3.55
CA ALA A 360 -13.50 -11.31 -3.44
C ALA A 360 -14.23 -10.98 -4.76
N VAL A 361 -15.37 -10.29 -4.68
CA VAL A 361 -16.27 -10.07 -5.81
C VAL A 361 -16.79 -8.64 -5.87
N ALA A 362 -17.18 -8.17 -7.07
CA ALA A 362 -17.75 -6.83 -7.25
C ALA A 362 -16.87 -5.69 -6.71
N ASN A 363 -15.55 -5.84 -6.77
CA ASN A 363 -14.60 -4.77 -6.47
C ASN A 363 -14.15 -4.08 -7.77
N ARG A 364 -13.74 -2.83 -7.65
CA ARG A 364 -13.36 -1.99 -8.78
C ARG A 364 -11.94 -1.46 -8.63
N VAL A 365 -11.09 -1.81 -9.58
CA VAL A 365 -9.69 -1.37 -9.69
C VAL A 365 -9.60 -0.42 -10.88
N GLU A 366 -9.47 0.88 -10.62
CA GLU A 366 -9.54 1.91 -11.66
C GLU A 366 -8.36 2.90 -11.64
N LYS A 367 -7.84 3.31 -12.80
CA LYS A 367 -6.89 4.45 -12.90
C LYS A 367 -5.65 4.30 -12.01
N ASN A 368 -5.24 3.06 -11.70
CA ASN A 368 -4.00 2.84 -10.97
C ASN A 368 -2.83 2.80 -11.94
N VAL A 369 -1.68 3.27 -11.46
CA VAL A 369 -0.41 3.25 -12.18
C VAL A 369 0.49 2.22 -11.52
N ILE A 370 0.74 1.12 -12.23
CA ILE A 370 1.47 -0.02 -11.69
C ILE A 370 2.71 -0.23 -12.55
N VAL A 371 3.88 -0.04 -11.96
CA VAL A 371 5.16 -0.06 -12.67
C VAL A 371 6.11 -1.05 -11.99
N GLU A 372 6.81 -1.85 -12.79
CA GLU A 372 7.89 -2.75 -12.33
C GLU A 372 7.41 -3.81 -11.32
N SER A 373 6.47 -4.65 -11.78
CA SER A 373 5.99 -5.81 -11.01
C SER A 373 6.67 -7.11 -11.47
N GLU A 374 7.58 -7.66 -10.65
CA GLU A 374 8.35 -8.87 -11.00
C GLU A 374 7.46 -10.08 -11.34
N ILE A 375 6.29 -10.24 -10.70
CA ILE A 375 5.35 -11.31 -11.04
C ILE A 375 4.15 -10.77 -11.81
N ALA A 376 3.26 -10.00 -11.18
CA ALA A 376 2.09 -9.49 -11.86
C ALA A 376 1.71 -8.08 -11.42
N GLY A 377 1.35 -7.21 -12.37
CA GLY A 377 0.78 -5.90 -12.06
C GLY A 377 -0.56 -6.06 -11.35
N ILE A 378 -1.49 -6.80 -11.95
CA ILE A 378 -2.78 -7.16 -11.32
C ILE A 378 -2.96 -8.68 -11.34
N PHE A 379 -3.26 -9.26 -10.18
CA PHE A 379 -3.57 -10.68 -10.04
C PHE A 379 -5.02 -10.89 -9.58
N LEU A 380 -5.86 -11.36 -10.50
CA LEU A 380 -7.21 -11.86 -10.20
C LEU A 380 -7.12 -13.34 -9.83
N ASP A 381 -6.79 -13.63 -8.58
CA ASP A 381 -6.55 -14.99 -8.07
C ASP A 381 -7.87 -15.77 -7.88
N THR A 382 -7.74 -16.95 -7.29
CA THR A 382 -8.77 -17.90 -6.94
C THR A 382 -10.00 -17.21 -6.36
N GLN A 383 -11.15 -17.41 -7.02
CA GLN A 383 -12.45 -16.83 -6.65
C GLN A 383 -12.50 -15.29 -6.67
N ALA A 384 -11.60 -14.62 -7.41
CA ALA A 384 -11.75 -13.22 -7.76
C ALA A 384 -12.73 -13.07 -8.94
N ASN A 385 -14.03 -13.10 -8.65
CA ASN A 385 -15.05 -13.13 -9.69
C ASN A 385 -15.84 -11.83 -9.79
N SER A 386 -16.32 -11.46 -10.98
CA SER A 386 -17.20 -10.30 -11.17
C SER A 386 -16.61 -8.98 -10.66
N ASN A 387 -15.30 -8.80 -10.80
CA ASN A 387 -14.61 -7.54 -10.50
C ASN A 387 -14.42 -6.73 -11.80
N THR A 388 -14.26 -5.41 -11.65
CA THR A 388 -14.00 -4.49 -12.77
C THR A 388 -12.58 -3.95 -12.67
N VAL A 389 -11.79 -4.13 -13.71
CA VAL A 389 -10.42 -3.60 -13.85
C VAL A 389 -10.42 -2.64 -15.05
N VAL A 390 -10.42 -1.33 -14.78
CA VAL A 390 -10.67 -0.33 -15.83
C VAL A 390 -9.68 0.83 -15.83
N ALA A 391 -9.25 1.27 -17.01
CA ALA A 391 -8.40 2.45 -17.17
C ALA A 391 -7.09 2.43 -16.34
N ASN A 392 -6.54 1.26 -16.03
CA ASN A 392 -5.25 1.15 -15.34
C ASN A 392 -4.09 1.22 -16.35
N THR A 393 -2.95 1.73 -15.90
CA THR A 393 -1.69 1.71 -16.67
C THR A 393 -0.73 0.74 -15.99
N ILE A 394 -0.39 -0.36 -16.67
CA ILE A 394 0.42 -1.46 -16.14
C ILE A 394 1.65 -1.65 -17.04
N VAL A 395 2.82 -1.30 -16.52
CA VAL A 395 4.06 -1.18 -17.30
C VAL A 395 5.19 -2.00 -16.68
N ALA A 396 5.92 -2.72 -17.53
CA ALA A 396 7.21 -3.34 -17.20
C ALA A 396 7.19 -4.41 -16.09
N GLY A 397 6.29 -5.38 -16.15
CA GLY A 397 6.30 -6.57 -15.29
C GLY A 397 6.57 -7.89 -16.02
N ALA A 398 6.63 -9.01 -15.30
CA ALA A 398 6.59 -10.31 -15.98
C ALA A 398 5.20 -10.54 -16.60
N TYR A 399 4.14 -10.36 -15.82
CA TYR A 399 2.77 -10.38 -16.30
C TYR A 399 2.12 -9.02 -16.06
N GLY A 400 1.55 -8.40 -17.10
CA GLY A 400 0.70 -7.23 -16.87
C GLY A 400 -0.50 -7.62 -15.98
N MET A 401 -1.17 -8.70 -16.38
CA MET A 401 -2.22 -9.33 -15.58
C MET A 401 -2.04 -10.85 -15.48
N LEU A 402 -2.30 -11.39 -14.29
CA LEU A 402 -2.43 -12.82 -14.04
C LEU A 402 -3.89 -13.12 -13.67
N ILE A 403 -4.51 -14.11 -14.33
CA ILE A 403 -5.94 -14.37 -14.17
C ILE A 403 -6.20 -15.84 -13.84
N VAL A 404 -6.96 -16.03 -12.77
CA VAL A 404 -7.58 -17.28 -12.29
C VAL A 404 -9.08 -17.07 -12.04
N GLY A 405 -9.49 -15.83 -11.75
CA GLY A 405 -10.88 -15.40 -11.58
C GLY A 405 -11.74 -15.42 -12.84
N SER A 406 -13.06 -15.48 -12.68
CA SER A 406 -14.06 -15.58 -13.76
C SER A 406 -15.06 -14.42 -13.76
N ASN A 407 -15.67 -14.16 -14.91
CA ASN A 407 -16.69 -13.12 -15.11
C ASN A 407 -16.22 -11.70 -14.77
N ASN A 408 -14.92 -11.42 -14.86
CA ASN A 408 -14.40 -10.07 -14.63
C ASN A 408 -14.53 -9.22 -15.90
N GLU A 409 -14.66 -7.92 -15.69
CA GLU A 409 -14.65 -6.90 -16.73
C GLU A 409 -13.28 -6.22 -16.76
N ILE A 410 -12.62 -6.23 -17.91
CA ILE A 410 -11.27 -5.71 -18.08
C ILE A 410 -11.31 -4.75 -19.27
N ALA A 411 -11.23 -3.45 -19.02
CA ALA A 411 -11.46 -2.46 -20.06
C ALA A 411 -10.57 -1.23 -20.00
N ARG A 412 -10.25 -0.63 -21.15
CA ARG A 412 -9.49 0.64 -21.20
C ARG A 412 -8.12 0.61 -20.54
N ASN A 413 -7.56 -0.56 -20.26
CA ASN A 413 -6.25 -0.66 -19.61
C ASN A 413 -5.14 -0.53 -20.64
N LEU A 414 -4.08 0.19 -20.29
CA LEU A 414 -2.80 0.15 -21.01
C LEU A 414 -1.91 -0.91 -20.37
N ILE A 415 -1.59 -1.96 -21.11
CA ILE A 415 -0.79 -3.10 -20.67
C ILE A 415 0.45 -3.17 -21.56
N ALA A 416 1.56 -2.61 -21.07
CA ALA A 416 2.72 -2.31 -21.89
C ALA A 416 4.03 -2.88 -21.35
N GLN A 417 4.92 -3.28 -22.25
CA GLN A 417 6.31 -3.64 -21.92
C GLN A 417 6.47 -4.77 -20.89
N ASN A 418 5.47 -5.66 -20.77
CA ASN A 418 5.57 -6.84 -19.90
C ASN A 418 6.24 -8.01 -20.65
N SER A 419 6.65 -9.07 -19.95
CA SER A 419 6.98 -10.33 -20.63
C SER A 419 5.75 -10.89 -21.34
N ASP A 420 4.65 -11.09 -20.63
CA ASP A 420 3.35 -11.36 -21.22
C ASP A 420 2.34 -10.30 -20.72
N GLY A 421 1.51 -9.77 -21.61
CA GLY A 421 0.51 -8.76 -21.22
C GLY A 421 -0.53 -9.34 -20.27
N THR A 422 -1.10 -10.50 -20.58
CA THR A 422 -2.04 -11.22 -19.71
C THR A 422 -1.82 -12.72 -19.81
N LEU A 423 -1.71 -13.38 -18.65
CA LEU A 423 -1.61 -14.83 -18.53
C LEU A 423 -2.82 -15.40 -17.78
N PHE A 424 -3.49 -16.37 -18.39
CA PHE A 424 -4.44 -17.26 -17.71
C PHE A 424 -3.65 -18.42 -17.14
N ARG A 425 -3.58 -18.53 -15.81
CA ARG A 425 -2.71 -19.51 -15.15
C ARG A 425 -3.24 -20.94 -15.36
N PRO A 426 -2.42 -21.94 -15.71
CA PRO A 426 -2.86 -23.33 -15.84
C PRO A 426 -3.60 -23.84 -14.59
N THR A 427 -4.77 -24.45 -14.80
CA THR A 427 -5.63 -24.94 -13.72
C THR A 427 -5.61 -26.46 -13.56
N PHE A 428 -4.99 -27.19 -14.48
CA PHE A 428 -4.82 -28.65 -14.48
C PHE A 428 -6.14 -29.40 -14.21
N GLY A 429 -7.21 -29.03 -14.92
CA GLY A 429 -8.53 -29.65 -14.82
C GLY A 429 -9.37 -29.21 -13.61
N LYS A 430 -9.02 -28.09 -12.97
CA LYS A 430 -9.79 -27.41 -11.90
C LYS A 430 -10.11 -25.96 -12.32
N PRO A 431 -10.77 -25.14 -11.48
CA PRO A 431 -11.93 -24.36 -11.93
C PRO A 431 -11.68 -23.67 -13.27
N VAL A 432 -12.56 -23.95 -14.23
CA VAL A 432 -12.51 -23.40 -15.57
C VAL A 432 -12.63 -21.87 -15.50
N ILE A 433 -11.61 -21.18 -16.00
CA ILE A 433 -11.56 -19.72 -16.05
C ILE A 433 -12.42 -19.25 -17.22
N ARG A 434 -13.53 -18.55 -16.93
CA ARG A 434 -14.55 -18.24 -17.95
C ARG A 434 -15.24 -16.91 -17.79
N GLY A 435 -15.89 -16.46 -18.86
CA GLY A 435 -16.79 -15.32 -18.87
C GLY A 435 -16.10 -13.97 -18.65
N ASN A 436 -14.77 -13.91 -18.58
CA ASN A 436 -14.06 -12.63 -18.51
C ASN A 436 -14.24 -11.88 -19.84
N THR A 437 -14.39 -10.56 -19.75
CA THR A 437 -14.69 -9.72 -20.91
C THR A 437 -13.63 -8.62 -21.03
N PHE A 438 -12.90 -8.64 -22.14
CA PHE A 438 -11.85 -7.69 -22.46
C PHE A 438 -12.31 -6.79 -23.58
N TYR A 439 -12.38 -5.49 -23.34
CA TYR A 439 -12.68 -4.55 -24.41
C TYR A 439 -11.98 -3.22 -24.26
N ASN A 440 -11.65 -2.59 -25.39
CA ASN A 440 -10.97 -1.31 -25.39
C ASN A 440 -9.65 -1.33 -24.60
N ASN A 441 -8.95 -2.47 -24.46
CA ASN A 441 -7.62 -2.47 -23.83
C ASN A 441 -6.54 -2.25 -24.89
N VAL A 442 -5.46 -1.58 -24.53
CA VAL A 442 -4.28 -1.39 -25.36
C VAL A 442 -3.15 -2.28 -24.84
N PHE A 443 -2.79 -3.29 -25.63
CA PHE A 443 -1.64 -4.14 -25.37
C PHE A 443 -0.51 -3.73 -26.31
N THR A 444 0.61 -3.24 -25.78
CA THR A 444 1.75 -2.79 -26.61
C THR A 444 3.07 -3.30 -26.10
N ASP A 445 3.97 -3.67 -27.01
CA ASP A 445 5.38 -3.98 -26.73
C ASP A 445 5.59 -5.03 -25.62
N ASN A 446 4.65 -5.97 -25.47
CA ASN A 446 4.80 -7.09 -24.54
C ASN A 446 5.67 -8.16 -25.21
N SER A 447 6.81 -8.50 -24.59
CA SER A 447 7.92 -9.15 -25.31
C SER A 447 7.64 -10.59 -25.77
N HIS A 448 6.83 -11.37 -25.05
CA HIS A 448 6.45 -12.73 -25.44
C HIS A 448 5.10 -12.78 -26.14
N ARG A 449 4.01 -12.38 -25.46
CA ARG A 449 2.63 -12.42 -25.95
C ARG A 449 1.81 -11.28 -25.33
N HIS A 450 0.77 -10.82 -26.01
CA HIS A 450 -0.21 -9.91 -25.42
C HIS A 450 -1.16 -10.66 -24.48
N ILE A 451 -1.71 -11.81 -24.91
CA ILE A 451 -2.58 -12.65 -24.10
C ILE A 451 -2.25 -14.12 -24.32
N SER A 452 -2.13 -14.87 -23.22
CA SER A 452 -1.96 -16.33 -23.22
C SER A 452 -3.06 -16.98 -22.40
N PHE A 453 -3.96 -17.69 -23.08
CA PHE A 453 -4.98 -18.53 -22.45
C PHE A 453 -4.39 -19.86 -21.97
N ASN A 454 -5.03 -20.50 -20.98
CA ASN A 454 -4.71 -21.89 -20.63
C ASN A 454 -5.66 -22.86 -21.35
N ASP A 455 -5.28 -24.14 -21.42
CA ASP A 455 -6.04 -25.22 -22.08
C ASP A 455 -7.41 -25.53 -21.46
N ASP A 456 -7.75 -24.92 -20.32
CA ASP A 456 -8.99 -25.13 -19.57
C ASP A 456 -9.94 -23.92 -19.67
N SER A 457 -9.47 -22.75 -20.09
CA SER A 457 -10.24 -21.51 -20.14
C SER A 457 -11.21 -21.50 -21.33
N GLU A 458 -12.39 -20.91 -21.13
CA GLU A 458 -13.45 -20.91 -22.14
C GLU A 458 -14.44 -19.75 -21.94
N GLY A 459 -15.18 -19.40 -22.99
CA GLY A 459 -16.26 -18.42 -22.92
C GLY A 459 -15.80 -17.01 -22.51
N ASN A 460 -14.51 -16.70 -22.63
CA ASN A 460 -14.03 -15.33 -22.48
C ASN A 460 -14.28 -14.57 -23.78
N ARG A 461 -14.58 -13.28 -23.68
CA ARG A 461 -15.00 -12.41 -24.80
C ARG A 461 -13.99 -11.29 -24.97
N LEU A 462 -13.48 -11.10 -26.17
CA LEU A 462 -12.48 -10.09 -26.51
C LEU A 462 -12.95 -9.34 -27.76
N TYR A 463 -13.15 -8.03 -27.65
CA TYR A 463 -13.55 -7.17 -28.78
C TYR A 463 -13.06 -5.75 -28.54
N ARG A 464 -12.82 -4.98 -29.60
CA ARG A 464 -12.30 -3.60 -29.54
C ARG A 464 -10.97 -3.43 -28.79
N ASN A 465 -10.18 -4.48 -28.62
CA ASN A 465 -8.84 -4.34 -28.04
C ASN A 465 -7.83 -3.97 -29.14
N PHE A 466 -6.72 -3.36 -28.76
CA PHE A 466 -5.64 -2.96 -29.66
C PHE A 466 -4.37 -3.76 -29.34
N PHE A 467 -3.92 -4.57 -30.29
CA PHE A 467 -2.70 -5.36 -30.19
C PHE A 467 -1.60 -4.71 -31.05
N LEU A 468 -0.68 -4.01 -30.39
CA LEU A 468 0.32 -3.12 -30.98
C LEU A 468 1.75 -3.59 -30.68
N GLY A 469 2.69 -3.26 -31.55
CA GLY A 469 4.12 -3.53 -31.36
C GLY A 469 4.51 -4.99 -31.61
N ALA A 470 5.81 -5.21 -31.82
CA ALA A 470 6.35 -6.52 -32.13
C ALA A 470 6.42 -7.44 -30.90
N VAL A 471 6.15 -8.73 -31.10
CA VAL A 471 6.35 -9.79 -30.10
C VAL A 471 7.49 -10.72 -30.53
N ILE A 472 8.38 -11.12 -29.62
CA ILE A 472 9.56 -11.95 -29.93
C ILE A 472 9.14 -13.35 -30.44
N SER A 473 7.99 -13.85 -29.99
CA SER A 473 7.55 -15.21 -30.28
C SER A 473 6.86 -15.40 -31.65
N ASN A 474 6.64 -14.31 -32.41
CA ASN A 474 5.73 -14.25 -33.57
C ASN A 474 4.28 -14.73 -33.29
N VAL A 475 3.93 -14.95 -32.02
CA VAL A 475 2.60 -15.39 -31.59
C VAL A 475 2.08 -14.34 -30.61
N ARG A 476 1.33 -13.36 -31.14
CA ARG A 476 0.73 -12.26 -30.35
C ARG A 476 -0.23 -12.80 -29.29
N ILE A 477 -0.96 -13.85 -29.63
CA ILE A 477 -2.01 -14.46 -28.81
C ILE A 477 -1.85 -15.98 -28.81
N TYR A 478 -2.06 -16.61 -27.66
CA TYR A 478 -2.25 -18.05 -27.57
C TYR A 478 -3.68 -18.36 -27.10
N ASP A 479 -4.51 -18.92 -27.98
CA ASP A 479 -5.88 -19.37 -27.68
C ASP A 479 -6.11 -20.84 -28.09
N PRO A 480 -6.43 -21.75 -27.15
CA PRO A 480 -6.76 -23.15 -27.44
C PRO A 480 -8.16 -23.33 -28.06
N GLY A 481 -8.91 -22.25 -28.28
CA GLY A 481 -10.01 -22.20 -29.24
C GLY A 481 -11.41 -22.18 -28.64
N ARG A 482 -11.54 -21.80 -27.38
CA ARG A 482 -12.83 -21.76 -26.67
C ARG A 482 -13.23 -20.35 -26.23
N ASN A 483 -12.60 -19.32 -26.78
CA ASN A 483 -12.92 -17.92 -26.53
C ASN A 483 -13.54 -17.26 -27.77
N THR A 484 -14.11 -16.07 -27.60
CA THR A 484 -14.78 -15.32 -28.68
C THR A 484 -14.06 -14.01 -28.92
N TRP A 485 -13.72 -13.75 -30.19
CA TRP A 485 -12.92 -12.59 -30.62
C TRP A 485 -13.72 -11.52 -31.38
N THR A 486 -15.00 -11.78 -31.63
CA THR A 486 -15.93 -10.81 -32.22
C THR A 486 -17.24 -10.87 -31.45
N VAL A 487 -17.69 -9.72 -30.96
CA VAL A 487 -18.93 -9.61 -30.18
C VAL A 487 -19.81 -8.56 -30.83
N SER A 488 -21.06 -8.93 -31.13
CA SER A 488 -22.02 -8.01 -31.76
C SER A 488 -21.53 -7.34 -33.05
N GLY A 489 -20.72 -8.05 -33.84
CA GLY A 489 -20.15 -7.54 -35.10
C GLY A 489 -18.86 -6.74 -34.93
N GLU A 490 -18.29 -6.66 -33.73
CA GLU A 490 -17.11 -5.84 -33.46
C GLU A 490 -15.93 -6.73 -33.05
N GLY A 491 -14.82 -6.64 -33.77
CA GLY A 491 -13.57 -7.35 -33.51
C GLY A 491 -12.49 -6.46 -32.90
N ASN A 492 -11.24 -6.89 -33.02
CA ASN A 492 -10.07 -6.24 -32.42
C ASN A 492 -9.16 -5.62 -33.48
N PHE A 493 -8.30 -4.70 -33.08
CA PHE A 493 -7.25 -4.15 -33.93
C PHE A 493 -5.98 -5.00 -33.82
N TRP A 494 -5.41 -5.34 -34.98
CA TRP A 494 -4.18 -6.12 -35.11
C TRP A 494 -3.21 -5.32 -36.00
N GLU A 495 -2.04 -4.96 -35.47
CA GLU A 495 -1.08 -4.10 -36.18
C GLU A 495 -0.61 -4.67 -37.54
N ASP A 496 -0.63 -6.00 -37.70
CA ASP A 496 -0.22 -6.70 -38.91
C ASP A 496 -1.39 -7.07 -39.85
N TYR A 497 -2.61 -6.58 -39.57
CA TYR A 497 -3.76 -6.79 -40.43
C TYR A 497 -3.78 -5.83 -41.63
N ASP A 498 -3.90 -6.39 -42.83
CA ASP A 498 -3.90 -5.67 -44.12
C ASP A 498 -5.17 -5.89 -44.96
N GLY A 499 -6.22 -6.46 -44.35
CA GLY A 499 -7.49 -6.71 -45.02
C GLY A 499 -8.26 -5.44 -45.39
N CYS A 500 -9.25 -5.60 -46.27
CA CYS A 500 -10.06 -4.50 -46.79
C CYS A 500 -11.46 -4.43 -46.16
N ASP A 501 -12.08 -3.26 -46.27
CA ASP A 501 -13.47 -2.98 -45.88
C ASP A 501 -14.26 -2.66 -47.17
N ALA A 502 -14.89 -3.69 -47.73
CA ALA A 502 -15.59 -3.61 -49.00
C ALA A 502 -17.03 -3.10 -48.86
N ASP A 503 -17.65 -3.25 -47.69
CA ASP A 503 -19.02 -2.81 -47.42
C ASP A 503 -19.13 -1.44 -46.73
N GLY A 504 -18.00 -0.90 -46.25
CA GLY A 504 -17.84 0.43 -45.69
C GLY A 504 -18.33 0.56 -44.25
N ASP A 505 -18.43 -0.53 -43.50
CA ASP A 505 -18.91 -0.53 -42.12
C ASP A 505 -17.85 -0.16 -41.07
N GLY A 506 -16.59 -0.01 -41.50
CA GLY A 506 -15.45 0.36 -40.66
C GLY A 506 -14.67 -0.82 -40.08
N PHE A 507 -15.04 -2.05 -40.42
CA PHE A 507 -14.36 -3.29 -40.05
C PHE A 507 -13.82 -4.00 -41.29
N GLY A 508 -12.80 -4.84 -41.07
CA GLY A 508 -12.24 -5.66 -42.12
C GLY A 508 -13.11 -6.88 -42.45
N ASP A 509 -13.29 -7.16 -43.74
CA ASP A 509 -14.06 -8.31 -44.23
C ASP A 509 -13.29 -9.64 -44.13
N ASP A 510 -11.95 -9.58 -44.16
CA ASP A 510 -11.08 -10.74 -44.04
C ASP A 510 -10.85 -11.08 -42.56
N PRO A 511 -11.16 -12.30 -42.09
CA PRO A 511 -11.00 -12.64 -40.68
C PRO A 511 -9.53 -12.79 -40.28
N VAL A 512 -9.20 -12.40 -39.05
CA VAL A 512 -7.90 -12.72 -38.43
C VAL A 512 -7.99 -14.08 -37.73
N LEU A 513 -7.06 -14.97 -38.06
CA LEU A 513 -6.97 -16.31 -37.48
C LEU A 513 -6.17 -16.30 -36.18
N VAL A 514 -6.83 -16.52 -35.04
CA VAL A 514 -6.20 -16.60 -33.72
C VAL A 514 -5.71 -18.03 -33.46
N LEU A 515 -4.39 -18.16 -33.35
CA LEU A 515 -3.68 -19.44 -33.18
C LEU A 515 -3.53 -19.84 -31.70
N PRO A 516 -3.27 -21.14 -31.40
CA PRO A 516 -3.13 -22.27 -32.33
C PRO A 516 -4.44 -22.88 -32.83
N ALA A 517 -5.57 -22.62 -32.19
CA ALA A 517 -6.82 -23.32 -32.54
C ALA A 517 -7.47 -22.83 -33.84
N GLY A 518 -7.11 -21.64 -34.32
CA GLY A 518 -7.66 -21.07 -35.53
C GLY A 518 -9.08 -20.54 -35.34
N VAL A 519 -9.35 -19.87 -34.21
CA VAL A 519 -10.62 -19.15 -34.01
C VAL A 519 -10.55 -17.81 -34.73
N ASN A 520 -11.65 -17.40 -35.36
CA ASN A 520 -11.68 -16.16 -36.11
C ASN A 520 -12.06 -14.96 -35.22
N ASP A 521 -11.30 -13.89 -35.37
CA ASP A 521 -11.84 -12.54 -35.27
C ASP A 521 -12.43 -12.18 -36.65
N THR A 522 -13.75 -12.10 -36.77
CA THR A 522 -14.49 -11.95 -38.03
C THR A 522 -14.78 -10.51 -38.43
N ALA A 523 -14.43 -9.53 -37.59
CA ALA A 523 -14.62 -8.12 -37.91
C ALA A 523 -13.46 -7.27 -37.35
N PRO A 524 -12.21 -7.47 -37.82
CA PRO A 524 -11.05 -6.74 -37.32
C PRO A 524 -11.22 -5.23 -37.49
N LEU A 525 -10.73 -4.44 -36.53
CA LEU A 525 -10.64 -2.99 -36.67
C LEU A 525 -9.54 -2.62 -37.67
N LEU A 526 -9.81 -1.66 -38.56
CA LEU A 526 -8.85 -1.21 -39.58
C LEU A 526 -7.89 -0.12 -39.12
N SER A 527 -8.22 0.58 -38.03
CA SER A 527 -7.48 1.76 -37.59
C SER A 527 -7.07 1.68 -36.12
N PRO A 528 -5.81 2.02 -35.79
CA PRO A 528 -5.34 2.09 -34.41
C PRO A 528 -5.78 3.37 -33.70
N THR A 529 -6.38 4.36 -34.38
CA THR A 529 -6.66 5.69 -33.80
C THR A 529 -7.54 5.61 -32.56
N GLY A 530 -8.45 4.64 -32.49
CA GLY A 530 -9.29 4.42 -31.31
C GLY A 530 -8.49 4.15 -30.03
N ALA A 531 -7.28 3.57 -30.14
CA ALA A 531 -6.41 3.27 -29.01
C ALA A 531 -6.03 4.51 -28.20
N ARG A 532 -5.96 5.69 -28.85
CA ARG A 532 -5.64 6.97 -28.18
C ARG A 532 -6.63 7.33 -27.07
N ASN A 533 -7.87 6.84 -27.18
CA ASN A 533 -8.94 7.09 -26.21
C ASN A 533 -8.96 6.06 -25.06
N ASP A 534 -8.04 5.10 -25.05
CA ASP A 534 -8.07 3.91 -24.19
C ASP A 534 -6.70 3.60 -23.53
N LEU A 535 -5.80 4.59 -23.46
CA LEU A 535 -4.44 4.50 -22.92
C LEU A 535 -4.37 4.47 -21.38
N GLY A 536 -5.20 3.67 -20.73
CA GLY A 536 -5.19 3.55 -19.26
C GLY A 536 -5.49 4.90 -18.62
N VAL A 537 -4.64 5.30 -17.66
CA VAL A 537 -4.79 6.58 -16.96
C VAL A 537 -4.76 7.78 -17.91
N LEU A 538 -3.88 7.78 -18.92
CA LEU A 538 -3.72 8.91 -19.85
C LEU A 538 -5.03 9.28 -20.55
N SER A 539 -5.84 8.28 -20.89
CA SER A 539 -7.15 8.49 -21.53
C SER A 539 -8.20 9.15 -20.63
N THR A 540 -7.87 9.36 -19.35
CA THR A 540 -8.78 9.91 -18.35
C THR A 540 -8.41 11.33 -17.93
N LEU A 541 -7.26 11.83 -18.37
CA LEU A 541 -6.80 13.20 -18.13
C LEU A 541 -7.64 14.18 -18.96
N GLU A 542 -7.76 15.40 -18.45
CA GLU A 542 -8.37 16.49 -19.20
C GLU A 542 -7.43 16.94 -20.32
N GLU A 543 -7.94 17.03 -21.55
CA GLU A 543 -7.23 17.66 -22.66
C GLU A 543 -7.57 19.15 -22.74
N ARG A 544 -6.55 20.01 -22.81
CA ARG A 544 -6.70 21.47 -23.00
C ARG A 544 -5.83 21.97 -24.15
N VAL A 545 -6.29 23.02 -24.81
CA VAL A 545 -5.47 23.79 -25.76
C VAL A 545 -4.75 24.90 -25.01
N LEU A 546 -3.46 24.70 -24.76
CA LEU A 546 -2.57 25.67 -24.17
C LEU A 546 -2.13 26.71 -25.20
N ALA A 547 -1.74 27.89 -24.74
CA ALA A 547 -1.11 28.89 -25.58
C ALA A 547 0.29 29.24 -25.07
N VAL A 548 1.28 29.25 -25.96
CA VAL A 548 2.64 29.71 -25.68
C VAL A 548 2.94 30.92 -26.55
N LEU A 549 3.25 32.05 -25.91
CA LEU A 549 3.82 33.22 -26.57
C LEU A 549 5.30 32.95 -26.82
N THR A 550 5.76 33.01 -28.07
CA THR A 550 7.15 32.76 -28.43
C THR A 550 8.00 34.01 -28.36
N GLU A 551 9.33 33.87 -28.44
CA GLU A 551 10.29 34.99 -28.54
C GLU A 551 9.93 35.97 -29.68
N GLY A 552 9.41 35.46 -30.80
CA GLY A 552 8.98 36.27 -31.94
C GLY A 552 7.63 36.98 -31.75
N GLY A 553 6.98 36.86 -30.59
CA GLY A 553 5.66 37.42 -30.31
C GLY A 553 4.50 36.64 -30.94
N ASN A 554 4.76 35.46 -31.51
CA ASN A 554 3.72 34.59 -32.06
C ASN A 554 3.04 33.80 -30.95
N LYS A 555 1.74 33.52 -31.12
CA LYS A 555 0.98 32.67 -30.20
C LYS A 555 0.84 31.27 -30.82
N VAL A 556 1.47 30.27 -30.21
CA VAL A 556 1.36 28.86 -30.60
C VAL A 556 0.28 28.20 -29.74
N GLN A 557 -0.61 27.45 -30.37
CA GLN A 557 -1.63 26.65 -29.69
C GLN A 557 -1.17 25.19 -29.63
N ILE A 558 -1.22 24.58 -28.45
CA ILE A 558 -0.70 23.23 -28.20
C ILE A 558 -1.79 22.45 -27.47
N ALA A 559 -2.27 21.35 -28.05
CA ALA A 559 -3.09 20.41 -27.31
C ALA A 559 -2.22 19.67 -26.28
N ALA A 560 -2.66 19.63 -25.03
CA ALA A 560 -1.96 18.93 -23.96
C ALA A 560 -2.94 18.29 -22.98
N LEU A 561 -2.59 17.09 -22.51
CA LEU A 561 -3.21 16.46 -21.35
C LEU A 561 -2.70 17.15 -20.08
N ILE A 562 -3.60 17.43 -19.14
CA ILE A 562 -3.26 18.06 -17.86
C ILE A 562 -3.03 16.96 -16.82
N ALA A 563 -1.82 16.94 -16.25
CA ALA A 563 -1.44 16.06 -15.16
C ALA A 563 -1.23 16.92 -13.90
N ASP A 564 -2.30 17.15 -13.14
CA ASP A 564 -2.32 17.96 -11.92
C ASP A 564 -2.47 17.12 -10.63
N GLU A 565 -2.68 15.81 -10.78
CA GLU A 565 -2.64 14.86 -9.67
C GLU A 565 -1.36 14.01 -9.62
N GLY A 566 -1.06 13.48 -8.44
CA GLY A 566 0.19 12.74 -8.19
C GLY A 566 0.37 11.50 -9.07
N TYR A 567 -0.71 10.73 -9.27
CA TYR A 567 -0.70 9.53 -10.10
C TYR A 567 -0.58 9.87 -11.59
N GLU A 568 -1.24 10.93 -12.07
CA GLU A 568 -1.18 11.40 -13.46
C GLU A 568 0.24 11.83 -13.84
N ARG A 569 0.86 12.65 -12.97
CA ARG A 569 2.26 13.05 -13.13
C ARG A 569 3.22 11.88 -13.07
N PHE A 570 2.85 10.78 -12.43
CA PHE A 570 3.70 9.58 -12.40
C PHE A 570 3.61 8.76 -13.70
N VAL A 571 2.47 8.77 -14.39
CA VAL A 571 2.32 8.05 -15.67
C VAL A 571 3.25 8.62 -16.74
N GLY A 572 3.11 9.92 -17.06
CA GLY A 572 3.79 10.52 -18.21
C GLY A 572 3.59 9.70 -19.49
N PHE A 573 4.63 9.55 -20.31
CA PHE A 573 4.60 8.67 -21.50
C PHE A 573 5.08 7.22 -21.25
N ARG A 574 5.13 6.75 -19.99
CA ARG A 574 5.59 5.38 -19.68
C ARG A 574 4.70 4.33 -20.31
N GLY A 575 5.31 3.39 -21.04
CA GLY A 575 4.59 2.33 -21.74
C GLY A 575 3.74 2.82 -22.92
N PHE A 576 3.87 4.08 -23.33
CA PHE A 576 3.12 4.62 -24.46
C PHE A 576 3.57 3.97 -25.78
N PRO A 577 2.64 3.53 -26.64
CA PRO A 577 2.96 2.92 -27.93
C PRO A 577 3.54 3.95 -28.91
N ALA A 578 4.80 3.78 -29.32
CA ALA A 578 5.51 4.74 -30.17
C ALA A 578 4.76 5.06 -31.48
N LEU A 579 4.03 4.10 -32.05
CA LEU A 579 3.27 4.28 -33.29
C LEU A 579 2.09 5.28 -33.15
N LEU A 580 1.64 5.59 -31.94
CA LEU A 580 0.54 6.52 -31.72
C LEU A 580 1.01 7.95 -31.45
N ILE A 581 2.32 8.19 -31.37
CA ILE A 581 2.86 9.46 -30.85
C ILE A 581 2.60 10.64 -31.79
N GLU A 582 2.63 10.42 -33.11
CA GLU A 582 2.44 11.49 -34.09
C GLU A 582 1.10 12.21 -33.88
N ASP A 583 1.11 13.54 -33.81
CA ASP A 583 -0.06 14.38 -33.50
C ASP A 583 -0.76 14.08 -32.16
N PHE A 584 -0.18 13.25 -31.27
CA PHE A 584 -0.70 13.08 -29.92
C PHE A 584 -0.45 14.34 -29.09
N PRO A 585 -1.41 14.76 -28.23
CA PRO A 585 -1.24 15.89 -27.32
C PRO A 585 0.04 15.78 -26.47
N GLY A 586 0.63 16.93 -26.11
CA GLY A 586 1.67 16.97 -25.09
C GLY A 586 1.12 16.60 -23.70
N ILE A 587 1.97 16.60 -22.68
CA ILE A 587 1.54 16.48 -21.28
C ILE A 587 2.05 17.70 -20.52
N LEU A 588 1.12 18.45 -19.91
CA LEU A 588 1.44 19.52 -18.97
C LEU A 588 1.35 18.99 -17.54
N PHE A 589 2.50 18.89 -16.90
CA PHE A 589 2.62 18.60 -15.47
C PHE A 589 2.43 19.91 -14.72
N ASP A 590 1.33 20.02 -13.97
CA ASP A 590 1.06 21.14 -13.07
C ASP A 590 1.28 20.69 -11.63
N TYR A 591 2.14 21.38 -10.89
CA TYR A 591 2.41 21.07 -9.49
C TYR A 591 1.52 21.86 -8.53
N GLY A 592 0.71 22.82 -9.01
CA GLY A 592 -0.11 23.73 -8.20
C GLY A 592 0.70 24.80 -7.44
N GLU A 593 1.99 24.56 -7.24
CA GLU A 593 2.96 25.47 -6.61
C GLU A 593 4.34 25.36 -7.26
N GLU A 594 5.21 26.34 -7.00
CA GLU A 594 6.60 26.28 -7.48
C GLU A 594 7.40 25.23 -6.71
N VAL A 595 7.98 24.30 -7.45
CA VAL A 595 8.83 23.23 -6.96
C VAL A 595 10.28 23.45 -7.38
N GLN A 596 11.22 22.99 -6.55
CA GLN A 596 12.65 23.06 -6.86
C GLN A 596 13.03 21.96 -7.85
N GLY A 597 13.53 22.36 -9.03
CA GLY A 597 14.26 21.46 -9.92
C GLY A 597 15.72 21.32 -9.51
N GLY A 598 16.31 20.16 -9.77
CA GLY A 598 17.72 19.91 -9.53
C GLY A 598 18.08 18.43 -9.41
N PRO A 599 19.37 18.12 -9.24
CA PRO A 599 19.86 16.76 -9.06
C PRO A 599 19.69 16.25 -7.62
N GLY A 600 19.21 17.08 -6.69
CA GLY A 600 19.02 16.72 -5.30
C GLY A 600 18.00 15.59 -5.10
N PRO A 601 17.99 14.98 -3.90
CA PRO A 601 17.10 13.87 -3.57
C PRO A 601 15.64 14.29 -3.37
N THR A 602 15.41 15.57 -3.05
CA THR A 602 14.08 16.18 -2.87
C THR A 602 13.64 16.99 -4.09
N ASP A 603 14.59 17.29 -4.98
CA ASP A 603 14.38 18.10 -6.17
C ASP A 603 13.60 17.30 -7.21
N LYS A 604 12.70 17.98 -7.94
CA LYS A 604 11.93 17.39 -9.02
C LYS A 604 12.81 17.21 -10.25
N ALA A 605 12.70 16.03 -10.86
CA ALA A 605 13.33 15.71 -12.12
C ALA A 605 12.47 14.69 -12.86
N PHE A 606 12.64 14.66 -14.18
CA PHE A 606 11.98 13.74 -15.10
C PHE A 606 12.96 12.62 -15.49
N THR A 607 12.41 11.46 -15.81
CA THR A 607 13.17 10.30 -16.30
C THR A 607 12.38 9.67 -17.44
N MET A 608 13.12 9.12 -18.40
CA MET A 608 12.61 8.49 -19.62
C MET A 608 12.59 6.96 -19.52
N GLU A 609 12.81 6.40 -18.32
CA GLU A 609 12.65 4.96 -18.10
C GLU A 609 11.28 4.50 -18.60
N LYS A 610 11.28 3.52 -19.51
CA LYS A 610 10.07 2.94 -20.13
C LYS A 610 9.36 3.85 -21.13
N VAL A 611 10.01 4.91 -21.62
CA VAL A 611 9.50 5.79 -22.70
C VAL A 611 10.27 5.51 -24.00
N PRO A 612 9.65 4.90 -25.03
CA PRO A 612 10.38 4.32 -26.18
C PRO A 612 10.75 5.33 -27.29
N PHE A 613 10.56 6.63 -27.09
CA PHE A 613 10.86 7.69 -28.06
C PHE A 613 11.37 8.95 -27.34
N PRO A 614 12.14 9.81 -28.02
CA PRO A 614 12.63 11.05 -27.43
C PRO A 614 11.49 12.06 -27.28
N LEU A 615 11.59 12.89 -26.26
CA LEU A 615 10.64 13.97 -25.95
C LEU A 615 11.39 15.28 -25.76
N ASP A 616 10.80 16.39 -26.15
CA ASP A 616 11.21 17.70 -25.66
C ASP A 616 10.50 17.99 -24.33
N ILE A 617 11.17 18.69 -23.41
CA ILE A 617 10.56 19.19 -22.18
C ILE A 617 10.88 20.66 -21.97
N ALA A 618 9.87 21.44 -21.60
CA ALA A 618 9.97 22.86 -21.29
C ALA A 618 9.42 23.14 -19.88
N PHE A 619 10.20 23.84 -19.06
CA PHE A 619 9.88 24.18 -17.68
C PHE A 619 9.49 25.64 -17.57
N PHE A 620 8.36 25.94 -16.93
CA PHE A 620 7.85 27.29 -16.75
C PHE A 620 7.65 27.63 -15.27
N ASP A 621 7.95 28.87 -14.89
CA ASP A 621 7.67 29.40 -13.55
C ASP A 621 6.16 29.65 -13.33
N ARG A 622 5.78 30.10 -12.13
CA ARG A 622 4.37 30.42 -11.80
C ARG A 622 3.74 31.49 -12.69
N LYS A 623 4.53 32.37 -13.30
CA LYS A 623 4.05 33.41 -14.24
C LYS A 623 3.98 32.91 -15.68
N GLY A 624 4.37 31.65 -15.90
CA GLY A 624 4.46 31.00 -17.19
C GLY A 624 5.73 31.33 -17.96
N ALA A 625 6.74 32.01 -17.38
CA ALA A 625 7.99 32.30 -18.09
C ALA A 625 8.84 31.03 -18.20
N LEU A 626 9.43 30.76 -19.37
CA LEU A 626 10.32 29.62 -19.55
C LEU A 626 11.58 29.79 -18.69
N VAL A 627 11.88 28.80 -17.85
CA VAL A 627 13.07 28.79 -16.99
C VAL A 627 14.13 27.78 -17.45
N GLY A 628 13.76 26.89 -18.36
CA GLY A 628 14.69 26.01 -19.05
C GLY A 628 13.98 24.97 -19.90
N SER A 629 14.71 24.32 -20.79
CA SER A 629 14.20 23.26 -21.65
C SER A 629 15.32 22.33 -22.07
N THR A 630 14.96 21.11 -22.48
CA THR A 630 15.92 20.14 -23.03
C THR A 630 15.19 19.10 -23.88
N THR A 631 15.95 18.26 -24.58
CA THR A 631 15.44 17.06 -25.24
C THR A 631 15.89 15.87 -24.41
N MET A 632 14.93 15.01 -24.08
CA MET A 632 15.10 13.80 -23.29
C MET A 632 15.21 12.61 -24.23
N GLU A 633 16.26 11.81 -24.05
CA GLU A 633 16.55 10.64 -24.88
C GLU A 633 15.62 9.48 -24.51
N ALA A 634 15.22 8.70 -25.51
CA ALA A 634 14.37 7.52 -25.33
C ALA A 634 15.02 6.51 -24.37
N ASP A 635 14.20 5.91 -23.50
CA ASP A 635 14.57 4.86 -22.54
C ASP A 635 15.84 5.17 -21.71
N SER A 636 16.05 6.45 -21.39
CA SER A 636 17.21 6.91 -20.62
C SER A 636 16.97 6.88 -19.10
N SER A 637 17.99 6.46 -18.35
CA SER A 637 18.06 6.58 -16.89
C SER A 637 18.57 7.93 -16.42
N ASP A 638 18.85 8.86 -17.33
CA ASP A 638 19.22 10.22 -17.00
C ASP A 638 18.07 10.94 -16.27
N ARG A 639 18.46 11.87 -15.38
CA ARG A 639 17.53 12.79 -14.71
C ARG A 639 17.53 14.13 -15.44
N TYR A 640 16.41 14.48 -16.04
CA TYR A 640 16.19 15.73 -16.75
C TYR A 640 15.56 16.76 -15.82
N THR A 641 16.17 17.94 -15.69
CA THR A 641 15.73 18.97 -14.75
C THR A 641 16.25 20.35 -15.13
N VAL A 642 15.72 21.39 -14.47
CA VAL A 642 16.30 22.74 -14.40
C VAL A 642 16.87 23.00 -13.01
N ASN A 643 17.86 23.88 -12.88
CA ASN A 643 18.41 24.32 -11.58
C ASN A 643 17.72 25.59 -11.09
N SER A 644 16.39 25.61 -11.15
CA SER A 644 15.53 26.75 -10.81
C SER A 644 14.18 26.25 -10.27
N LEU A 645 13.40 27.18 -9.72
CA LEU A 645 12.00 26.93 -9.40
C LEU A 645 11.19 26.88 -10.70
N PHE A 646 10.24 25.95 -10.76
CA PHE A 646 9.24 25.88 -11.82
C PHE A 646 7.91 25.38 -11.22
N GLN A 647 6.79 25.74 -11.85
CA GLN A 647 5.47 25.19 -11.48
C GLN A 647 4.94 24.25 -12.56
N TYR A 648 5.32 24.49 -13.82
CA TYR A 648 4.83 23.72 -14.95
C TYR A 648 5.99 23.06 -15.69
N ALA A 649 5.78 21.82 -16.13
CA ALA A 649 6.64 21.19 -17.14
C ALA A 649 5.76 20.70 -18.29
N LEU A 650 6.13 21.02 -19.52
CA LEU A 650 5.41 20.62 -20.73
C LEU A 650 6.27 19.63 -21.52
N GLU A 651 5.86 18.37 -21.53
CA GLU A 651 6.43 17.33 -22.39
C GLU A 651 5.77 17.37 -23.77
N LEU A 652 6.60 17.35 -24.82
CA LEU A 652 6.20 17.40 -26.22
C LEU A 652 7.00 16.37 -27.01
N GLN A 653 6.50 16.00 -28.19
CA GLN A 653 7.25 15.20 -29.14
C GLN A 653 8.58 15.89 -29.49
N SER A 654 9.68 15.12 -29.59
CA SER A 654 10.99 15.71 -29.86
C SER A 654 11.01 16.54 -31.15
N GLY A 655 11.62 17.72 -31.09
CA GLY A 655 11.68 18.69 -32.19
C GLY A 655 10.57 19.73 -32.17
N SER A 656 9.52 19.54 -31.35
CA SER A 656 8.39 20.49 -31.24
C SER A 656 8.83 21.88 -30.77
N LEU A 657 9.75 21.96 -29.79
CA LEU A 657 10.20 23.25 -29.28
C LEU A 657 10.87 24.09 -30.38
N SER A 658 11.73 23.46 -31.18
CA SER A 658 12.41 24.09 -32.30
C SER A 658 11.43 24.47 -33.42
N ALA A 659 10.54 23.54 -33.81
CA ALA A 659 9.57 23.74 -34.87
C ALA A 659 8.60 24.90 -34.59
N TRP A 660 8.25 25.11 -33.32
CA TRP A 660 7.33 26.15 -32.89
C TRP A 660 8.01 27.42 -32.37
N GLY A 661 9.35 27.47 -32.35
CA GLY A 661 10.10 28.63 -31.88
C GLY A 661 9.94 28.91 -30.38
N ILE A 662 9.77 27.86 -29.57
CA ILE A 662 9.69 27.97 -28.11
C ILE A 662 11.11 28.02 -27.55
N GLY A 663 11.53 29.20 -27.06
CA GLY A 663 12.88 29.48 -26.59
C GLY A 663 12.92 30.31 -25.31
N ALA A 664 14.08 30.89 -24.98
CA ALA A 664 14.36 31.50 -23.67
C ALA A 664 13.35 32.58 -23.22
N ASP A 665 12.78 33.34 -24.14
CA ASP A 665 11.80 34.41 -23.85
C ASP A 665 10.34 33.98 -24.02
N SER A 666 10.09 32.68 -24.21
CA SER A 666 8.74 32.15 -24.34
C SER A 666 7.96 32.19 -23.02
N ARG A 667 6.65 32.35 -23.14
CA ARG A 667 5.73 32.38 -22.00
C ARG A 667 4.50 31.51 -22.23
N LEU A 668 4.27 30.53 -21.36
CA LEU A 668 3.00 29.83 -21.23
C LEU A 668 1.92 30.81 -20.76
N ILE A 669 0.87 30.97 -21.56
CA ILE A 669 -0.34 31.72 -21.22
C ILE A 669 -1.27 30.75 -20.51
N LEU A 670 -1.40 30.94 -19.20
CA LEU A 670 -2.37 30.20 -18.40
C LEU A 670 -3.79 30.64 -18.79
N PRO A 671 -4.78 29.74 -18.88
CA PRO A 671 -6.17 30.15 -18.91
C PRO A 671 -6.41 31.05 -17.69
N GLU A 672 -6.86 32.29 -17.89
CA GLU A 672 -7.23 33.14 -16.76
C GLU A 672 -8.27 32.39 -15.92
N GLU A 673 -8.08 32.37 -14.59
CA GLU A 673 -9.13 32.00 -13.64
C GLU A 673 -10.36 32.88 -13.94
N GLY A 674 -11.34 32.32 -14.65
CA GLY A 674 -12.67 32.87 -14.90
C GLY A 674 -12.80 34.38 -15.10
N GLU A 675 -13.06 34.83 -16.34
CA GLU A 675 -14.09 35.86 -16.48
C GLU A 675 -15.40 35.25 -15.95
N GLY A 676 -15.76 35.65 -14.71
CA GLY A 676 -16.97 35.19 -14.01
C GLY A 676 -18.27 35.77 -14.55
#